data_AF-A0A8B9F2T9-F1
#
_entry.id   AF-A0A8B9F2T9-F1
#
_cell.length_a   1.000
_cell.length_b   1.000
_cell.length_c   1.000
_cell.angle_alpha   90.00
_cell.angle_beta   90.00
_cell.angle_gamma   90.00
#
_symmetry.space_group_name_H-M   'P 1'
#
loop_
_entity.id
_entity.type
_entity.pdbx_description
1 polymer ?
#
loop_
_entity_poly.entity_id
_entity_poly.type
_entity_poly.pdbx_seq_one_letter_code
_entity_poly.pdbx_strand_id
1 'polypeptide(L)'
;MFPLKDTEMGASTFFASALPHDVCGSNGLPLTPNSIKILGRFQILKTITHPRLCQYVDITRGKHVFRASPSVYGTCGIPASPITICWAKERLVVAAEHCEESLEDLLREGKPVSSSRILCTAYEVLQGLQYMNKHGMVHRALSPCNILLDRKGHVKLAKFGLYHMTAQGVDVDFPIGHPSYLAPEVIAQGIVKPNDHTQCEKPLPSGPKSDLWSLGIILFELCMGRKLFQSLEIAERLKFIIMLGCVDDIVTVLAEEHGCLDIVKDLSGNIIALLKKCLTFQPSKRPTPEELLHDSLFSEISSLYPLFHKPAGLFSSSPRCANLTLPEDISQLCKDEDNDYLAERSIEEVYYLWCLAGGDLEKELVNKEIIRSKPPVCTLPNFLLEDGESFGQGRDRSSLLDDTTVTLSLCQLRNRLKDVGGEAFYPLLEDEQSTLPHSNSSNELSAAASLPLIIRERDTEYQLNRIVLFDRLLKAYPYKKNQIWKEARVDIPPLLRGITWAALLGVEGAIQAKYDAIDKDTPIPTDRQIEVDIPRCHQYDELLSSPEGHAKFRRVLKAWVVSHPDLVYWQGLDSLCAPFLYLNFNNEALAYACMSAFIPKYLYNFFLKDNSHVIQEYLTVFSQMIAFHDPELSNHLNEIGFIPDLYAIPWFLTMFTHVFPLHKIFHLWDTLLLGNSSFPFCIGVAILQQLRDRLLANGFNECILLFSDLPEIDIERCVRESINLFRWTPKSATYRQYAQPPRQGSESNSTRSSMSCFSADYQEAPRSDLSRDSINLDDLKAEVSPRISAEDLIDLCELTGPNHSKTPVKKTKSSKPKLLVVDIRNSEDFNRGHISGSINVPLASAFTAEGDLVQCPATATLQSFKGRVVVIVGNAVKNAAAFAAHLVKNKYPRVCILDGGINKIKPTGLLTVPSPQI
;
A
#
# COMPACT_ATOMS: atom_id res chain seq x y z
N MET A 1 -5.68 -4.16 -17.99
CA MET A 1 -6.63 -4.97 -17.22
C MET A 1 -7.70 -5.46 -18.16
N PHE A 2 -8.20 -6.68 -17.93
CA PHE A 2 -9.33 -7.22 -18.68
C PHE A 2 -10.63 -6.66 -18.08
N PRO A 3 -11.59 -6.22 -18.91
CA PRO A 3 -12.88 -5.75 -18.46
C PRO A 3 -13.72 -6.91 -17.92
N LEU A 4 -14.61 -6.64 -16.96
CA LEU A 4 -15.54 -7.63 -16.40
C LEU A 4 -16.56 -8.16 -17.43
N LYS A 5 -16.75 -7.50 -18.57
CA LYS A 5 -17.77 -7.83 -19.59
C LYS A 5 -17.83 -9.29 -20.03
N ASP A 6 -16.71 -10.00 -19.98
CA ASP A 6 -16.61 -11.39 -20.45
C ASP A 6 -16.67 -12.44 -19.30
N THR A 7 -16.75 -12.01 -18.03
CA THR A 7 -16.61 -12.89 -16.84
C THR A 7 -17.37 -12.40 -15.60
N GLU A 8 -17.41 -13.22 -14.56
CA GLU A 8 -18.01 -12.89 -13.26
C GLU A 8 -16.96 -12.94 -12.14
N MET A 9 -17.38 -12.63 -10.92
CA MET A 9 -16.55 -12.84 -9.73
C MET A 9 -17.05 -14.08 -8.99
N GLY A 10 -16.14 -14.96 -8.61
CA GLY A 10 -16.44 -16.15 -7.84
C GLY A 10 -15.67 -16.19 -6.53
N ALA A 11 -16.25 -16.84 -5.51
CA ALA A 11 -15.63 -17.09 -4.23
C ALA A 11 -15.54 -18.60 -3.94
N SER A 12 -14.43 -19.03 -3.34
CA SER A 12 -14.21 -20.41 -2.89
C SER A 12 -13.55 -20.42 -1.53
N THR A 13 -13.64 -21.54 -0.78
CA THR A 13 -13.13 -21.57 0.59
C THR A 13 -12.45 -22.89 0.96
N PHE A 14 -11.46 -22.79 1.84
CA PHE A 14 -10.76 -23.92 2.42
C PHE A 14 -10.20 -23.57 3.81
N PHE A 15 -9.70 -24.58 4.53
CA PHE A 15 -9.13 -24.40 5.86
C PHE A 15 -7.61 -24.59 5.88
N ALA A 16 -6.92 -23.68 6.56
CA ALA A 16 -5.53 -23.89 6.92
C ALA A 16 -5.41 -24.99 7.99
N SER A 17 -4.30 -25.71 7.96
CA SER A 17 -3.94 -26.64 9.05
C SER A 17 -3.66 -25.87 10.34
N ALA A 18 -4.07 -26.44 11.47
CA ALA A 18 -3.80 -25.86 12.78
C ALA A 18 -2.37 -26.21 13.22
N LEU A 19 -1.67 -25.24 13.81
CA LEU A 19 -0.40 -25.51 14.51
C LEU A 19 -0.69 -26.15 15.88
N PRO A 20 0.19 -27.04 16.38
CA PRO A 20 0.13 -27.49 17.77
C PRO A 20 0.22 -26.29 18.73
N HIS A 21 -0.54 -26.31 19.83
CA HIS A 21 -0.49 -25.27 20.87
C HIS A 21 0.90 -25.25 21.56
N ASP A 22 1.31 -24.10 22.09
CA ASP A 22 2.55 -23.86 22.86
C ASP A 22 3.89 -23.92 22.12
N VAL A 23 3.91 -23.74 20.79
CA VAL A 23 5.16 -23.67 20.04
C VAL A 23 5.56 -22.21 19.80
N CYS A 24 6.61 -21.76 20.49
CA CYS A 24 7.33 -20.53 20.16
C CYS A 24 8.44 -20.83 19.15
N GLY A 25 8.70 -19.88 18.25
CA GLY A 25 9.88 -19.93 17.39
C GLY A 25 11.18 -19.84 18.21
N SER A 26 12.31 -20.10 17.57
CA SER A 26 13.65 -19.97 18.20
C SER A 26 13.97 -18.56 18.72
N ASN A 27 13.18 -17.56 18.30
CA ASN A 27 13.24 -16.17 18.73
C ASN A 27 12.31 -15.83 19.91
N GLY A 28 11.61 -16.82 20.49
CA GLY A 28 10.68 -16.63 21.60
C GLY A 28 9.34 -15.98 21.21
N LEU A 29 9.10 -15.71 19.92
CA LEU A 29 7.82 -15.22 19.42
C LEU A 29 6.87 -16.39 19.07
N PRO A 30 5.55 -16.20 19.14
CA PRO A 30 4.58 -17.20 18.66
C PRO A 30 4.87 -17.59 17.21
N LEU A 31 4.74 -18.87 16.87
CA LEU A 31 4.85 -19.29 15.47
C LEU A 31 3.77 -18.61 14.62
N THR A 32 4.17 -18.13 13.44
CA THR A 32 3.25 -17.55 12.46
C THR A 32 2.21 -18.59 12.03
N PRO A 33 0.90 -18.32 12.19
CA PRO A 33 -0.17 -19.21 11.73
C PRO A 33 -0.03 -19.58 10.25
N ASN A 34 -0.36 -20.82 9.90
CA ASN A 34 -0.28 -21.31 8.51
C ASN A 34 -1.17 -20.50 7.55
N SER A 35 -2.31 -19.99 8.03
CA SER A 35 -3.16 -19.07 7.27
C SER A 35 -2.44 -17.76 6.87
N ILE A 36 -1.60 -17.20 7.74
CA ILE A 36 -0.83 -15.98 7.49
C ILE A 36 0.29 -16.27 6.48
N LYS A 37 0.92 -17.46 6.56
CA LYS A 37 1.87 -17.92 5.52
C LYS A 37 1.19 -18.03 4.16
N ILE A 38 -0.02 -18.62 4.12
CA ILE A 38 -0.81 -18.74 2.90
C ILE A 38 -1.18 -17.34 2.35
N LEU A 39 -1.61 -16.41 3.21
CA LEU A 39 -1.95 -15.04 2.86
C LEU A 39 -0.76 -14.31 2.21
N GLY A 40 0.44 -14.45 2.77
CA GLY A 40 1.67 -13.90 2.21
C GLY A 40 1.99 -14.45 0.81
N ARG A 41 1.93 -15.78 0.63
CA ARG A 41 2.18 -16.43 -0.68
C ARG A 41 1.11 -16.15 -1.72
N PHE A 42 -0.13 -15.93 -1.30
CA PHE A 42 -1.23 -15.63 -2.20
C PHE A 42 -0.97 -14.34 -3.00
N GLN A 43 -0.28 -13.35 -2.41
CA GLN A 43 -0.14 -12.03 -3.05
C GLN A 43 0.46 -12.07 -4.45
N ILE A 44 1.43 -12.95 -4.71
CA ILE A 44 2.02 -13.08 -6.06
C ILE A 44 0.98 -13.47 -7.11
N LEU A 45 -0.05 -14.23 -6.72
CA LEU A 45 -1.10 -14.68 -7.62
C LEU A 45 -1.94 -13.52 -8.16
N LYS A 46 -2.10 -12.43 -7.40
CA LYS A 46 -2.75 -11.20 -7.86
C LYS A 46 -2.01 -10.52 -9.01
N THR A 47 -0.73 -10.80 -9.20
CA THR A 47 0.11 -10.22 -10.27
C THR A 47 0.08 -11.03 -11.57
N ILE A 48 -0.47 -12.24 -11.51
CA ILE A 48 -0.50 -13.17 -12.64
C ILE A 48 -1.71 -12.80 -13.49
N THR A 49 -1.44 -12.17 -14.63
CA THR A 49 -2.47 -11.75 -15.57
C THR A 49 -2.18 -12.34 -16.94
N HIS A 50 -3.06 -13.23 -17.40
CA HIS A 50 -2.96 -13.89 -18.69
C HIS A 50 -4.37 -14.20 -19.23
N PRO A 51 -4.63 -14.13 -20.55
CA PRO A 51 -5.96 -14.39 -21.11
C PRO A 51 -6.51 -15.78 -20.78
N ARG A 52 -5.63 -16.76 -20.55
CA ARG A 52 -5.98 -18.18 -20.29
C ARG A 52 -6.03 -18.54 -18.81
N LEU A 53 -5.86 -17.59 -17.90
CA LEU A 53 -5.89 -17.81 -16.45
C LEU A 53 -6.96 -16.91 -15.83
N CYS A 54 -7.69 -17.43 -14.85
CA CYS A 54 -8.57 -16.60 -14.02
C CYS A 54 -7.74 -15.63 -13.19
N GLN A 55 -8.10 -14.36 -13.18
CA GLN A 55 -7.46 -13.34 -12.37
C GLN A 55 -7.86 -13.48 -10.90
N TYR A 56 -6.88 -13.63 -10.00
CA TYR A 56 -7.11 -13.56 -8.57
C TYR A 56 -7.30 -12.11 -8.10
N VAL A 57 -8.24 -11.90 -7.19
CA VAL A 57 -8.62 -10.56 -6.72
C VAL A 57 -8.21 -10.37 -5.27
N ASP A 58 -8.66 -11.27 -4.38
CA ASP A 58 -8.48 -11.12 -2.95
C ASP A 58 -8.51 -12.45 -2.18
N ILE A 59 -7.97 -12.44 -0.97
CA ILE A 59 -8.07 -13.53 -0.01
C ILE A 59 -8.39 -12.96 1.36
N THR A 60 -9.43 -13.50 2.01
CA THR A 60 -9.82 -13.10 3.36
C THR A 60 -9.68 -14.25 4.32
N ARG A 61 -9.31 -13.93 5.57
CA ARG A 61 -9.15 -14.88 6.66
C ARG A 61 -10.33 -14.76 7.63
N GLY A 62 -11.17 -15.79 7.68
CA GLY A 62 -12.27 -15.91 8.64
C GLY A 62 -11.83 -16.66 9.90
N LYS A 63 -12.17 -16.12 11.07
CA LYS A 63 -11.94 -16.80 12.35
C LYS A 63 -13.12 -17.72 12.68
N HIS A 64 -12.98 -19.02 12.43
CA HIS A 64 -13.96 -20.00 12.90
C HIS A 64 -13.61 -20.43 14.32
N VAL A 65 -14.26 -19.83 15.32
CA VAL A 65 -14.04 -20.18 16.73
C VAL A 65 -14.91 -21.40 17.07
N PHE A 66 -14.29 -22.58 17.20
CA PHE A 66 -14.89 -23.67 17.97
C PHE A 66 -14.79 -23.30 19.47
N ARG A 67 -15.82 -22.64 20.02
CA ARG A 67 -15.93 -22.48 21.48
C ARG A 67 -16.52 -23.77 22.05
N ALA A 68 -15.67 -24.62 22.64
CA ALA A 68 -16.16 -25.65 23.54
C ALA A 68 -16.48 -24.99 24.90
N SER A 69 -17.68 -25.22 25.42
CA SER A 69 -18.02 -24.84 26.80
C SER A 69 -17.23 -25.73 27.77
N PRO A 70 -16.71 -25.21 28.90
CA PRO A 70 -16.10 -26.05 29.93
C PRO A 70 -17.20 -26.88 30.58
N SER A 71 -17.33 -28.15 30.21
CA SER A 71 -18.17 -29.09 30.94
C SER A 71 -17.45 -29.51 32.22
N VAL A 72 -17.94 -29.00 33.35
CA VAL A 72 -17.58 -29.47 34.69
C VAL A 72 -18.21 -30.85 34.90
N TYR A 73 -17.39 -31.90 34.96
CA TYR A 73 -17.76 -33.14 35.65
C TYR A 73 -16.58 -33.60 36.51
N GLY A 74 -16.64 -33.23 37.79
CA GLY A 74 -15.82 -33.83 38.84
C GLY A 74 -16.70 -34.74 39.68
N THR A 75 -16.54 -36.06 39.53
CA THR A 75 -16.85 -37.04 40.58
C THR A 75 -15.59 -37.83 40.88
N CYS A 76 -14.58 -37.15 41.43
CA CYS A 76 -13.59 -37.66 42.39
C CYS A 76 -12.63 -36.51 42.73
N GLY A 77 -12.36 -36.31 44.02
CA GLY A 77 -11.74 -35.11 44.57
C GLY A 77 -10.26 -34.90 44.26
N ILE A 78 -9.93 -34.54 43.02
CA ILE A 78 -8.65 -33.92 42.63
C ILE A 78 -8.97 -32.67 41.79
N PRO A 79 -8.37 -31.50 42.05
CA PRO A 79 -8.61 -30.31 41.24
C PRO A 79 -7.94 -30.48 39.87
N ALA A 80 -8.72 -30.87 38.85
CA ALA A 80 -8.28 -30.82 37.47
C ALA A 80 -8.34 -29.37 36.95
N SER A 81 -7.20 -28.85 36.49
CA SER A 81 -7.14 -27.60 35.74
C SER A 81 -8.02 -27.71 34.48
N PRO A 82 -8.86 -26.72 34.14
CA PRO A 82 -9.69 -26.78 32.94
C PRO A 82 -8.82 -26.66 31.69
N ILE A 83 -8.44 -27.79 31.08
CA ILE A 83 -7.82 -27.82 29.75
C ILE A 83 -8.93 -27.56 28.74
N THR A 84 -9.08 -26.29 28.34
CA THR A 84 -9.95 -25.90 27.22
C THR A 84 -9.22 -26.22 25.92
N ILE A 85 -9.49 -27.36 25.30
CA ILE A 85 -8.91 -27.71 23.98
C ILE A 85 -9.76 -27.04 22.89
N CYS A 86 -9.44 -25.79 22.55
CA CYS A 86 -9.99 -25.12 21.37
C CYS A 86 -9.19 -25.52 20.12
N TRP A 87 -9.79 -26.28 19.20
CA TRP A 87 -9.25 -26.51 17.85
C TRP A 87 -9.87 -25.48 16.89
N ALA A 88 -9.40 -24.23 16.90
CA ALA A 88 -9.83 -23.26 15.91
C ALA A 88 -9.05 -23.47 14.61
N LYS A 89 -9.65 -24.11 13.59
CA LYS A 89 -9.11 -24.07 12.23
C LYS A 89 -9.49 -22.74 11.60
N GLU A 90 -8.54 -22.12 10.93
CA GLU A 90 -8.72 -20.82 10.31
C GLU A 90 -9.16 -21.00 8.87
N ARG A 91 -10.27 -20.36 8.51
CA ARG A 91 -10.86 -20.47 7.18
C ARG A 91 -10.28 -19.36 6.30
N LEU A 92 -9.97 -19.71 5.06
CA LEU A 92 -9.59 -18.78 4.02
C LEU A 92 -10.68 -18.76 2.95
N VAL A 93 -11.03 -17.58 2.47
CA VAL A 93 -11.95 -17.38 1.34
C VAL A 93 -11.21 -16.63 0.25
N VAL A 94 -11.21 -17.19 -0.96
CA VAL A 94 -10.50 -16.64 -2.12
C VAL A 94 -11.52 -16.12 -3.12
N ALA A 95 -11.37 -14.86 -3.51
CA ALA A 95 -12.12 -14.22 -4.59
C ALA A 95 -11.27 -14.17 -5.86
N ALA A 96 -11.85 -14.59 -6.99
CA ALA A 96 -11.22 -14.60 -8.30
C ALA A 96 -12.24 -14.40 -9.42
N GLU A 97 -11.75 -14.14 -10.62
CA GLU A 97 -12.50 -14.25 -11.87
C GLU A 97 -13.13 -15.65 -12.01
N HIS A 98 -14.38 -15.68 -12.44
CA HIS A 98 -15.17 -16.90 -12.62
C HIS A 98 -15.94 -16.85 -13.95
N CYS A 99 -16.21 -18.02 -14.51
CA CYS A 99 -17.10 -18.20 -15.64
C CYS A 99 -18.09 -19.32 -15.28
N GLU A 100 -19.36 -19.13 -15.63
CA GLU A 100 -20.43 -20.05 -15.25
C GLU A 100 -20.28 -21.45 -15.88
N GLU A 101 -19.74 -21.52 -17.10
CA GLU A 101 -19.52 -22.78 -17.80
C GLU A 101 -18.09 -23.29 -17.63
N SER A 102 -17.96 -24.61 -17.54
CA SER A 102 -16.69 -25.33 -17.50
C SER A 102 -16.68 -26.53 -18.44
N LEU A 103 -15.50 -27.13 -18.67
CA LEU A 103 -15.41 -28.37 -19.44
C LEU A 103 -16.18 -29.54 -18.78
N GLU A 104 -16.39 -29.47 -17.47
CA GLU A 104 -17.26 -30.41 -16.74
C GLU A 104 -18.70 -30.36 -17.25
N ASP A 105 -19.21 -29.17 -17.53
CA ASP A 105 -20.58 -28.96 -18.00
C ASP A 105 -20.74 -29.48 -19.44
N LEU A 106 -19.73 -29.28 -20.29
CA LEU A 106 -19.68 -29.91 -21.62
C LEU A 106 -19.70 -31.43 -21.55
N LEU A 107 -18.95 -32.05 -20.62
CA LEU A 107 -18.96 -33.49 -20.43
C LEU A 107 -20.32 -34.00 -19.92
N ARG A 108 -21.08 -33.18 -19.20
CA ARG A 108 -22.43 -33.52 -18.72
C ARG A 108 -23.45 -33.65 -19.85
N GLU A 109 -23.20 -33.01 -21.00
CA GLU A 109 -24.05 -33.18 -22.20
C GLU A 109 -23.98 -34.60 -22.78
N GLY A 110 -22.96 -35.39 -22.42
CA GLY A 110 -22.83 -36.79 -22.81
C GLY A 110 -22.45 -37.00 -24.28
N LYS A 111 -21.89 -35.97 -24.94
CA LYS A 111 -21.55 -36.00 -26.38
C LYS A 111 -20.06 -35.79 -26.61
N PRO A 112 -19.45 -36.54 -27.55
CA PRO A 112 -18.09 -36.28 -28.02
C PRO A 112 -17.93 -34.84 -28.53
N VAL A 113 -16.85 -34.17 -28.12
CA VAL A 113 -16.51 -32.83 -28.58
C VAL A 113 -15.81 -32.90 -29.94
N SER A 114 -16.05 -31.91 -30.82
CA SER A 114 -15.45 -31.90 -32.15
C SER A 114 -13.92 -31.81 -32.11
N SER A 115 -13.25 -32.46 -33.08
CA SER A 115 -11.79 -32.53 -33.10
C SER A 115 -11.09 -31.16 -33.11
N SER A 116 -11.62 -30.20 -33.88
CA SER A 116 -11.10 -28.83 -33.91
C SER A 116 -11.20 -28.15 -32.54
N ARG A 117 -12.34 -28.31 -31.86
CA ARG A 117 -12.56 -27.73 -30.54
C ARG A 117 -11.63 -28.35 -29.48
N ILE A 118 -11.42 -29.66 -29.51
CA ILE A 118 -10.47 -30.36 -28.61
C ILE A 118 -9.05 -29.81 -28.79
N LEU A 119 -8.60 -29.63 -30.03
CA LEU A 119 -7.27 -29.09 -30.30
C LEU A 119 -7.15 -27.63 -29.87
N CYS A 120 -8.17 -26.78 -30.11
CA CYS A 120 -8.17 -25.40 -29.61
C CYS A 120 -8.13 -25.35 -28.07
N THR A 121 -8.96 -26.16 -27.40
CA THR A 121 -8.95 -26.27 -25.92
C THR A 121 -7.59 -26.71 -25.41
N ALA A 122 -6.98 -27.74 -26.02
CA ALA A 122 -5.65 -28.19 -25.64
C ALA A 122 -4.61 -27.08 -25.79
N TYR A 123 -4.61 -26.38 -26.92
CA TYR A 123 -3.68 -25.28 -27.17
C TYR A 123 -3.84 -24.15 -26.15
N GLU A 124 -5.07 -23.74 -25.86
CA GLU A 124 -5.37 -22.67 -24.89
C GLU A 124 -4.99 -23.07 -23.44
N VAL A 125 -5.27 -24.31 -23.03
CA VAL A 125 -4.82 -24.83 -21.71
C VAL A 125 -3.29 -24.82 -21.65
N LEU A 126 -2.61 -25.30 -22.68
CA LEU A 126 -1.15 -25.35 -22.73
C LEU A 126 -0.52 -23.95 -22.64
N GLN A 127 -1.11 -22.93 -23.28
CA GLN A 127 -0.68 -21.54 -23.13
C GLN A 127 -0.76 -21.06 -21.67
N GLY A 128 -1.86 -21.39 -20.98
CA GLY A 128 -2.01 -21.12 -19.55
C GLY A 128 -0.96 -21.84 -18.70
N LEU A 129 -0.76 -23.14 -18.94
CA LEU A 129 0.25 -23.96 -18.23
C LEU A 129 1.66 -23.44 -18.43
N GLN A 130 2.07 -23.14 -19.67
CA GLN A 130 3.39 -22.58 -20.00
C GLN A 130 3.61 -21.25 -19.24
N TYR A 131 2.61 -20.37 -19.22
CA TYR A 131 2.71 -19.09 -18.53
C TYR A 131 2.92 -19.27 -17.02
N MET A 132 2.20 -20.20 -16.40
CA MET A 132 2.39 -20.53 -14.97
C MET A 132 3.77 -21.12 -14.70
N ASN A 133 4.26 -22.01 -15.57
CA ASN A 133 5.58 -22.62 -15.40
C ASN A 133 6.70 -21.58 -15.49
N LYS A 134 6.56 -20.56 -16.36
CA LYS A 134 7.49 -19.41 -16.43
C LYS A 134 7.54 -18.60 -15.12
N HIS A 135 6.49 -18.70 -14.30
CA HIS A 135 6.43 -18.10 -12.96
C HIS A 135 6.72 -19.12 -11.84
N GLY A 136 7.29 -20.28 -12.16
CA GLY A 136 7.68 -21.30 -11.17
C GLY A 136 6.50 -22.06 -10.55
N MET A 137 5.33 -22.04 -11.18
CA MET A 137 4.12 -22.71 -10.67
C MET A 137 3.69 -23.88 -11.54
N VAL A 138 3.05 -24.83 -10.88
CA VAL A 138 2.36 -25.99 -11.45
C VAL A 138 0.93 -26.01 -10.91
N HIS A 139 -0.04 -26.44 -11.71
CA HIS A 139 -1.44 -26.39 -11.32
C HIS A 139 -1.77 -27.46 -10.28
N ARG A 140 -1.33 -28.71 -10.48
CA ARG A 140 -1.49 -29.89 -9.57
C ARG A 140 -2.92 -30.28 -9.20
N ALA A 141 -3.91 -29.56 -9.70
CA ALA A 141 -5.34 -29.78 -9.47
C ALA A 141 -6.15 -29.56 -10.77
N LEU A 142 -5.52 -29.77 -11.93
CA LEU A 142 -6.18 -29.63 -13.21
C LEU A 142 -7.26 -30.72 -13.36
N SER A 143 -8.47 -30.30 -13.72
CA SER A 143 -9.66 -31.13 -13.89
C SER A 143 -10.67 -30.40 -14.78
N PRO A 144 -11.69 -31.06 -15.33
CA PRO A 144 -12.68 -30.41 -16.20
C PRO A 144 -13.41 -29.24 -15.51
N CYS A 145 -13.65 -29.31 -14.19
CA CYS A 145 -14.30 -28.24 -13.43
C CYS A 145 -13.39 -27.03 -13.15
N ASN A 146 -12.06 -27.19 -13.24
CA ASN A 146 -11.10 -26.09 -13.09
C ASN A 146 -10.67 -25.49 -14.44
N ILE A 147 -11.23 -25.97 -15.55
CA ILE A 147 -11.05 -25.38 -16.89
C ILE A 147 -12.38 -24.73 -17.27
N LEU A 148 -12.48 -23.44 -17.00
CA LEU A 148 -13.66 -22.62 -17.24
C LEU A 148 -13.68 -22.13 -18.69
N LEU A 149 -14.87 -21.77 -19.17
CA LEU A 149 -15.12 -21.24 -20.50
C LEU A 149 -15.74 -19.84 -20.36
N ASP A 150 -15.10 -18.83 -20.95
CA ASP A 150 -15.68 -17.49 -21.00
C ASP A 150 -16.90 -17.45 -21.95
N ARG A 151 -17.57 -16.30 -22.04
CA ARG A 151 -18.77 -16.10 -22.89
C ARG A 151 -18.52 -16.32 -24.40
N LYS A 152 -17.26 -16.32 -24.83
CA LYS A 152 -16.84 -16.59 -26.22
C LYS A 152 -16.39 -18.05 -26.40
N GLY A 153 -16.47 -18.86 -25.34
CA GLY A 153 -16.01 -20.24 -25.31
C GLY A 153 -14.49 -20.37 -25.18
N HIS A 154 -13.77 -19.34 -24.78
CA HIS A 154 -12.32 -19.42 -24.60
C HIS A 154 -11.96 -19.94 -23.21
N VAL A 155 -10.89 -20.74 -23.12
CA VAL A 155 -10.44 -21.37 -21.87
C VAL A 155 -9.89 -20.34 -20.88
N LYS A 156 -10.28 -20.50 -19.62
CA LYS A 156 -9.76 -19.84 -18.41
C LYS A 156 -9.44 -20.88 -17.34
N LEU A 157 -8.17 -21.05 -16.98
CA LEU A 157 -7.76 -21.96 -15.90
C LEU A 157 -8.02 -21.32 -14.53
N ALA A 158 -8.82 -21.99 -13.71
CA ALA A 158 -9.17 -21.59 -12.35
C ALA A 158 -8.38 -22.38 -11.30
N LYS A 159 -8.32 -21.87 -10.07
CA LYS A 159 -7.72 -22.54 -8.89
C LYS A 159 -6.24 -22.97 -9.00
N PHE A 160 -5.51 -22.52 -10.01
CA PHE A 160 -4.13 -22.93 -10.27
C PHE A 160 -3.12 -22.59 -9.17
N GLY A 161 -3.43 -21.62 -8.30
CA GLY A 161 -2.52 -21.16 -7.24
C GLY A 161 -2.57 -21.96 -5.94
N LEU A 162 -3.54 -22.87 -5.76
CA LEU A 162 -3.81 -23.55 -4.47
C LEU A 162 -2.59 -24.35 -3.97
N TYR A 163 -1.92 -25.09 -4.86
CA TYR A 163 -0.73 -25.85 -4.52
C TYR A 163 0.45 -24.95 -4.10
N HIS A 164 0.63 -23.83 -4.79
CA HIS A 164 1.69 -22.87 -4.48
C HIS A 164 1.46 -22.18 -3.13
N MET A 165 0.28 -21.61 -2.91
CA MET A 165 0.01 -20.78 -1.72
C MET A 165 0.04 -21.59 -0.41
N THR A 166 -0.27 -22.89 -0.48
CA THR A 166 -0.30 -23.82 0.66
C THR A 166 1.04 -24.52 0.94
N ALA A 167 2.15 -23.97 0.44
CA ALA A 167 3.48 -24.59 0.52
C ALA A 167 3.45 -26.05 0.03
N GLN A 168 2.92 -26.28 -1.17
CA GLN A 168 2.84 -27.59 -1.79
C GLN A 168 1.96 -28.59 -1.01
N GLY A 169 0.96 -28.07 -0.27
CA GLY A 169 0.06 -28.84 0.56
C GLY A 169 0.48 -29.01 2.02
N VAL A 170 1.66 -28.49 2.42
CA VAL A 170 2.15 -28.58 3.81
C VAL A 170 1.26 -27.79 4.78
N ASP A 171 0.74 -26.64 4.36
CA ASP A 171 -0.02 -25.75 5.22
C ASP A 171 -1.52 -26.11 5.31
N VAL A 172 -1.97 -27.23 4.73
CA VAL A 172 -3.37 -27.70 4.73
C VAL A 172 -3.50 -29.19 5.08
N ASP A 173 -4.69 -29.61 5.51
CA ASP A 173 -4.96 -30.97 5.98
C ASP A 173 -5.70 -31.88 4.98
N PHE A 174 -5.96 -31.37 3.78
CA PHE A 174 -6.71 -32.04 2.70
C PHE A 174 -5.80 -32.38 1.51
N PRO A 175 -6.09 -33.44 0.74
CA PRO A 175 -5.33 -33.75 -0.47
C PRO A 175 -5.57 -32.67 -1.53
N ILE A 176 -4.49 -32.21 -2.18
CA ILE A 176 -4.58 -31.29 -3.32
C ILE A 176 -4.62 -32.11 -4.62
N GLY A 177 -5.64 -31.84 -5.44
CA GLY A 177 -5.84 -32.47 -6.73
C GLY A 177 -6.89 -33.58 -6.71
N HIS A 178 -7.27 -34.02 -7.91
CA HIS A 178 -8.38 -34.94 -8.11
C HIS A 178 -7.85 -36.32 -8.51
N PRO A 179 -8.12 -37.41 -7.76
CA PRO A 179 -7.52 -38.72 -7.97
C PRO A 179 -7.55 -39.25 -9.41
N SER A 180 -8.66 -39.03 -10.14
CA SER A 180 -8.82 -39.49 -11.53
C SER A 180 -7.84 -38.86 -12.53
N TYR A 181 -7.26 -37.71 -12.20
CA TYR A 181 -6.41 -36.94 -13.10
C TYR A 181 -4.96 -36.83 -12.60
N LEU A 182 -4.64 -37.39 -11.43
CA LEU A 182 -3.29 -37.34 -10.88
C LEU A 182 -2.33 -38.15 -11.75
N ALA A 183 -1.15 -37.58 -11.98
CA ALA A 183 -0.08 -38.24 -12.71
C ALA A 183 0.50 -39.43 -11.90
N PRO A 184 0.97 -40.51 -12.54
CA PRO A 184 1.49 -41.68 -11.83
C PRO A 184 2.63 -41.34 -10.87
N GLU A 185 3.52 -40.43 -11.26
CA GLU A 185 4.64 -39.96 -10.43
C GLU A 185 4.18 -39.20 -9.18
N VAL A 186 3.05 -38.50 -9.27
CA VAL A 186 2.44 -37.80 -8.13
C VAL A 186 1.86 -38.80 -7.14
N ILE A 187 1.18 -39.83 -7.65
CA ILE A 187 0.56 -40.87 -6.82
C ILE A 187 1.66 -41.66 -6.09
N ALA A 188 2.75 -42.00 -6.81
CA ALA A 188 3.88 -42.74 -6.26
C ALA A 188 4.65 -41.98 -5.16
N GLN A 189 4.69 -40.65 -5.21
CA GLN A 189 5.31 -39.81 -4.16
C GLN A 189 4.54 -39.86 -2.83
N GLY A 190 3.24 -40.15 -2.84
CA GLY A 190 2.39 -40.14 -1.65
C GLY A 190 2.17 -38.75 -1.04
N ILE A 191 1.47 -38.71 0.12
CA ILE A 191 1.28 -37.49 0.92
C ILE A 191 2.40 -37.42 1.95
N VAL A 192 3.43 -36.62 1.69
CA VAL A 192 4.54 -36.42 2.65
C VAL A 192 4.12 -35.38 3.70
N LYS A 193 4.04 -35.79 4.97
CA LYS A 193 3.86 -34.87 6.10
C LYS A 193 5.20 -34.65 6.82
N PRO A 194 5.55 -33.41 7.18
CA PRO A 194 6.86 -33.09 7.78
C PRO A 194 7.10 -33.65 9.20
N ASN A 195 6.17 -34.40 9.79
CA ASN A 195 6.36 -35.02 11.12
C ASN A 195 7.16 -36.33 11.09
N ASP A 196 7.54 -36.83 9.91
CA ASP A 196 8.49 -37.93 9.80
C ASP A 196 9.92 -37.38 9.91
N HIS A 197 10.51 -37.46 11.11
CA HIS A 197 11.90 -37.07 11.40
C HIS A 197 12.96 -37.93 10.67
N THR A 198 12.53 -38.83 9.78
CA THR A 198 13.36 -39.84 9.11
C THR A 198 13.73 -39.50 7.67
N GLN A 199 13.25 -38.40 7.10
CA GLN A 199 13.61 -38.00 5.72
C GLN A 199 14.41 -36.69 5.70
N CYS A 200 15.70 -36.80 5.37
CA CYS A 200 16.68 -35.70 5.34
C CYS A 200 16.67 -34.91 4.01
N GLU A 201 15.83 -35.28 3.04
CA GLU A 201 15.69 -34.57 1.77
C GLU A 201 14.22 -34.22 1.53
N LYS A 202 13.95 -32.93 1.25
CA LYS A 202 12.61 -32.51 0.79
C LYS A 202 12.28 -33.28 -0.49
N PRO A 203 11.13 -33.96 -0.61
CA PRO A 203 10.74 -34.61 -1.86
C PRO A 203 10.76 -33.57 -2.99
N LEU A 204 11.33 -33.93 -4.15
CA LEU A 204 11.32 -33.03 -5.30
C LEU A 204 9.87 -32.71 -5.66
N PRO A 205 9.48 -31.42 -5.79
CA PRO A 205 8.14 -31.07 -6.21
C PRO A 205 7.86 -31.68 -7.58
N SER A 206 6.65 -32.21 -7.75
CA SER A 206 6.16 -32.63 -9.06
C SER A 206 6.35 -31.50 -10.07
N GLY A 207 7.03 -31.79 -11.18
CA GLY A 207 7.35 -30.79 -12.20
C GLY A 207 6.15 -30.48 -13.13
N PRO A 208 6.27 -29.48 -14.01
CA PRO A 208 5.24 -29.07 -14.97
C PRO A 208 4.58 -30.19 -15.79
N LYS A 209 5.32 -31.28 -16.02
CA LYS A 209 4.88 -32.43 -16.81
C LYS A 209 3.72 -33.19 -16.17
N SER A 210 3.49 -33.07 -14.86
CA SER A 210 2.33 -33.70 -14.22
C SER A 210 1.01 -33.12 -14.74
N ASP A 211 0.96 -31.82 -15.01
CA ASP A 211 -0.26 -31.17 -15.51
C ASP A 211 -0.59 -31.63 -16.94
N LEU A 212 0.40 -32.05 -17.73
CA LEU A 212 0.16 -32.65 -19.05
C LEU A 212 -0.50 -34.02 -18.98
N TRP A 213 -0.18 -34.84 -17.96
CA TRP A 213 -0.89 -36.09 -17.77
C TRP A 213 -2.37 -35.81 -17.46
N SER A 214 -2.62 -34.90 -16.53
CA SER A 214 -3.99 -34.47 -16.18
C SER A 214 -4.73 -33.97 -17.42
N LEU A 215 -4.09 -33.13 -18.24
CA LEU A 215 -4.65 -32.68 -19.51
C LEU A 215 -4.94 -33.86 -20.47
N GLY A 216 -4.04 -34.84 -20.58
CA GLY A 216 -4.25 -36.02 -21.41
C GLY A 216 -5.50 -36.81 -21.05
N ILE A 217 -5.75 -37.02 -19.75
CA ILE A 217 -6.97 -37.67 -19.25
C ILE A 217 -8.21 -36.83 -19.59
N ILE A 218 -8.17 -35.51 -19.37
CA ILE A 218 -9.27 -34.60 -19.67
C ILE A 218 -9.60 -34.59 -21.17
N LEU A 219 -8.58 -34.49 -22.04
CA LEU A 219 -8.79 -34.51 -23.49
C LEU A 219 -9.35 -35.85 -23.95
N PHE A 220 -8.93 -36.96 -23.33
CA PHE A 220 -9.50 -38.28 -23.61
C PHE A 220 -11.00 -38.30 -23.25
N GLU A 221 -11.38 -37.81 -22.07
CA GLU A 221 -12.80 -37.69 -21.67
C GLU A 221 -13.62 -36.86 -22.65
N LEU A 222 -13.10 -35.71 -23.11
CA LEU A 222 -13.77 -34.86 -24.11
C LEU A 222 -13.94 -35.57 -25.46
N CYS A 223 -12.95 -36.36 -25.89
CA CYS A 223 -13.07 -37.17 -27.11
C CYS A 223 -14.19 -38.21 -26.98
N MET A 224 -14.38 -38.76 -25.78
CA MET A 224 -15.37 -39.82 -25.53
C MET A 224 -16.74 -39.28 -25.13
N GLY A 225 -16.84 -38.01 -24.74
CA GLY A 225 -18.07 -37.38 -24.24
C GLY A 225 -18.52 -37.92 -22.88
N ARG A 226 -17.63 -38.54 -22.11
CA ARG A 226 -17.94 -39.15 -20.81
C ARG A 226 -16.71 -39.18 -19.91
N LYS A 227 -16.95 -39.20 -18.60
CA LYS A 227 -15.88 -39.28 -17.60
C LYS A 227 -15.34 -40.69 -17.43
N LEU A 228 -14.04 -40.79 -17.20
CA LEU A 228 -13.35 -42.02 -16.87
C LEU A 228 -13.48 -42.33 -15.39
N PHE A 229 -13.35 -43.63 -15.06
CA PHE A 229 -13.22 -44.13 -13.68
C PHE A 229 -14.38 -43.81 -12.71
N GLN A 230 -15.53 -43.30 -13.18
CA GLN A 230 -16.65 -42.92 -12.30
C GLN A 230 -17.16 -44.09 -11.44
N SER A 231 -17.13 -45.30 -11.99
CA SER A 231 -17.60 -46.53 -11.33
C SER A 231 -16.60 -47.12 -10.31
N LEU A 232 -15.35 -46.67 -10.31
CA LEU A 232 -14.29 -47.23 -9.46
C LEU A 232 -14.17 -46.48 -8.13
N GLU A 233 -13.78 -47.16 -7.06
CA GLU A 233 -13.39 -46.52 -5.80
C GLU A 233 -12.02 -45.83 -5.90
N ILE A 234 -11.74 -44.83 -5.05
CA ILE A 234 -10.49 -44.05 -5.13
C ILE A 234 -9.24 -44.95 -5.15
N ALA A 235 -9.18 -45.95 -4.28
CA ALA A 235 -8.03 -46.87 -4.23
C ALA A 235 -7.85 -47.66 -5.53
N GLU A 236 -8.95 -48.09 -6.15
CA GLU A 236 -8.95 -48.81 -7.43
C GLU A 236 -8.51 -47.90 -8.57
N ARG A 237 -8.97 -46.64 -8.59
CA ARG A 237 -8.54 -45.63 -9.57
C ARG A 237 -7.04 -45.43 -9.53
N LEU A 238 -6.50 -45.18 -8.33
CA LEU A 238 -5.07 -44.96 -8.14
C LEU A 238 -4.24 -46.19 -8.53
N LYS A 239 -4.71 -47.38 -8.15
CA LYS A 239 -4.08 -48.65 -8.55
C LYS A 239 -4.09 -48.82 -10.07
N PHE A 240 -5.22 -48.57 -10.73
CA PHE A 240 -5.34 -48.65 -12.18
C PHE A 240 -4.36 -47.71 -12.87
N ILE A 241 -4.29 -46.44 -12.45
CA ILE A 241 -3.36 -45.45 -13.01
C ILE A 241 -1.89 -45.89 -12.86
N ILE A 242 -1.52 -46.48 -11.72
CA ILE A 242 -0.16 -47.01 -11.52
C ILE A 242 0.09 -48.21 -12.45
N MET A 243 -0.89 -49.10 -12.61
CA MET A 243 -0.77 -50.29 -13.46
C MET A 243 -0.59 -49.98 -14.95
N LEU A 244 -0.99 -48.78 -15.41
CA LEU A 244 -0.72 -48.31 -16.78
C LEU A 244 0.77 -48.27 -17.11
N GLY A 245 1.66 -48.24 -16.12
CA GLY A 245 3.12 -48.33 -16.33
C GLY A 245 3.60 -49.69 -16.84
N CYS A 246 2.75 -50.72 -16.79
CA CYS A 246 3.03 -52.07 -17.33
C CYS A 246 2.57 -52.25 -18.78
N VAL A 247 2.09 -51.17 -19.42
CA VAL A 247 1.44 -51.20 -20.73
C VAL A 247 2.20 -50.29 -21.70
N ASP A 248 2.32 -50.73 -22.96
CA ASP A 248 2.99 -49.96 -24.02
C ASP A 248 2.08 -48.89 -24.67
N ASP A 249 0.79 -49.20 -24.91
CA ASP A 249 -0.19 -48.26 -25.47
C ASP A 249 -1.33 -47.93 -24.49
N ILE A 250 -1.09 -46.92 -23.66
CA ILE A 250 -2.01 -46.45 -22.62
C ILE A 250 -3.35 -45.98 -23.21
N VAL A 251 -3.34 -45.34 -24.38
CA VAL A 251 -4.56 -44.82 -25.02
C VAL A 251 -5.48 -45.97 -25.42
N THR A 252 -4.93 -47.04 -25.98
CA THR A 252 -5.68 -48.23 -26.39
C THR A 252 -6.26 -48.95 -25.18
N VAL A 253 -5.46 -49.17 -24.12
CA VAL A 253 -5.95 -49.84 -22.89
C VAL A 253 -7.02 -49.01 -22.17
N LEU A 254 -6.86 -47.68 -22.10
CA LEU A 254 -7.92 -46.82 -21.57
C LEU A 254 -9.23 -46.95 -22.36
N ALA A 255 -9.13 -47.08 -23.69
CA ALA A 255 -10.29 -47.23 -24.56
C ALA A 255 -10.97 -48.60 -24.42
N GLU A 256 -10.21 -49.68 -24.26
CA GLU A 256 -10.73 -51.03 -24.05
C GLU A 256 -11.45 -51.15 -22.71
N GLU A 257 -10.80 -50.72 -21.63
CA GLU A 257 -11.33 -50.82 -20.25
C GLU A 257 -12.63 -50.03 -20.05
N HIS A 258 -12.82 -48.95 -20.81
CA HIS A 258 -14.05 -48.17 -20.75
C HIS A 258 -15.03 -48.52 -21.87
N GLY A 259 -14.67 -49.37 -22.84
CA GLY A 259 -15.54 -49.76 -23.96
C GLY A 259 -15.77 -48.65 -24.99
N CYS A 260 -14.74 -47.89 -25.36
CA CYS A 260 -14.78 -46.85 -26.39
C CYS A 260 -13.70 -47.00 -27.48
N LEU A 261 -13.24 -48.22 -27.73
CA LEU A 261 -12.23 -48.50 -28.75
C LEU A 261 -12.66 -48.01 -30.15
N ASP A 262 -13.95 -48.13 -30.48
CA ASP A 262 -14.46 -47.70 -31.79
C ASP A 262 -14.44 -46.18 -31.96
N ILE A 263 -14.69 -45.42 -30.89
CA ILE A 263 -14.58 -43.96 -30.91
C ILE A 263 -13.11 -43.54 -31.15
N VAL A 264 -12.15 -44.21 -30.51
CA VAL A 264 -10.72 -43.91 -30.67
C VAL A 264 -10.23 -44.19 -32.10
N LYS A 265 -10.77 -45.21 -32.78
CA LYS A 265 -10.43 -45.50 -34.20
C LYS A 265 -10.89 -44.40 -35.15
N ASP A 266 -11.98 -43.70 -34.82
CA ASP A 266 -12.55 -42.63 -35.64
C ASP A 266 -11.91 -41.26 -35.37
N LEU A 267 -11.03 -41.14 -34.37
CA LEU A 267 -10.33 -39.88 -34.06
C LEU A 267 -9.28 -39.52 -35.11
N SER A 268 -9.11 -38.22 -35.37
CA SER A 268 -8.04 -37.73 -36.23
C SER A 268 -6.65 -38.10 -35.69
N GLY A 269 -5.69 -38.34 -36.60
CA GLY A 269 -4.32 -38.70 -36.24
C GLY A 269 -3.63 -37.67 -35.33
N ASN A 270 -3.97 -36.38 -35.49
CA ASN A 270 -3.44 -35.31 -34.65
C ASN A 270 -3.88 -35.45 -33.18
N ILE A 271 -5.13 -35.82 -32.93
CA ILE A 271 -5.65 -36.01 -31.57
C ILE A 271 -5.04 -37.26 -30.93
N ILE A 272 -4.94 -38.37 -31.67
CA ILE A 272 -4.31 -39.59 -31.15
C ILE A 272 -2.85 -39.32 -30.79
N ALA A 273 -2.11 -38.60 -31.63
CA ALA A 273 -0.74 -38.20 -31.36
C ALA A 273 -0.63 -37.29 -30.12
N LEU A 274 -1.54 -36.33 -29.95
CA LEU A 274 -1.62 -35.47 -28.77
C LEU A 274 -1.86 -36.28 -27.49
N LEU A 275 -2.85 -37.19 -27.50
CA LEU A 275 -3.16 -38.07 -26.37
C LEU A 275 -1.97 -38.96 -26.00
N LYS A 276 -1.30 -39.57 -26.98
CA LYS A 276 -0.11 -40.42 -26.73
C LYS A 276 1.06 -39.62 -26.12
N LYS A 277 1.27 -38.37 -26.54
CA LYS A 277 2.29 -37.48 -25.95
C LYS A 277 1.96 -37.10 -24.50
N CYS A 278 0.71 -36.70 -24.23
CA CYS A 278 0.28 -36.34 -22.87
C CYS A 278 0.27 -37.53 -21.91
N LEU A 279 -0.25 -38.69 -22.34
CA LEU A 279 -0.38 -39.92 -21.55
C LEU A 279 0.87 -40.80 -21.61
N THR A 280 2.05 -40.19 -21.69
CA THR A 280 3.33 -40.90 -21.51
C THR A 280 3.57 -41.12 -20.02
N PHE A 281 3.69 -42.39 -19.60
CA PHE A 281 3.84 -42.76 -18.18
C PHE A 281 5.09 -42.15 -17.54
N GLN A 282 6.26 -42.30 -18.17
CA GLN A 282 7.52 -41.78 -17.64
C GLN A 282 7.64 -40.26 -17.82
N PRO A 283 7.75 -39.46 -16.75
CA PRO A 283 7.84 -38.00 -16.84
C PRO A 283 9.08 -37.51 -17.59
N SER A 284 10.17 -38.27 -17.58
CA SER A 284 11.38 -37.94 -18.34
C SER A 284 11.14 -37.91 -19.86
N LYS A 285 10.24 -38.75 -20.36
CA LYS A 285 9.88 -38.86 -21.78
C LYS A 285 8.66 -38.02 -22.17
N ARG A 286 7.80 -37.68 -21.21
CA ARG A 286 6.65 -36.78 -21.42
C ARG A 286 7.17 -35.39 -21.80
N PRO A 287 6.60 -34.69 -22.79
CA PRO A 287 7.03 -33.33 -23.12
C PRO A 287 6.70 -32.35 -21.99
N THR A 288 7.25 -31.14 -22.06
CA THR A 288 6.76 -30.00 -21.27
C THR A 288 5.61 -29.27 -21.99
N PRO A 289 4.80 -28.45 -21.30
CA PRO A 289 3.79 -27.63 -21.97
C PRO A 289 4.36 -26.73 -23.07
N GLU A 290 5.55 -26.18 -22.88
CA GLU A 290 6.25 -25.37 -23.88
C GLU A 290 6.67 -26.19 -25.11
N GLU A 291 7.27 -27.36 -24.91
CA GLU A 291 7.63 -28.27 -26.01
C GLU A 291 6.41 -28.68 -26.85
N LEU A 292 5.29 -28.97 -26.18
CA LEU A 292 4.07 -29.42 -26.85
C LEU A 292 3.34 -28.29 -27.59
N LEU A 293 3.43 -27.04 -27.13
CA LEU A 293 2.89 -25.86 -27.85
C LEU A 293 3.58 -25.61 -29.19
N HIS A 294 4.87 -25.92 -29.29
CA HIS A 294 5.68 -25.75 -30.50
C HIS A 294 5.63 -26.95 -31.43
N ASP A 295 4.83 -27.96 -31.11
CA ASP A 295 4.67 -29.17 -31.91
C ASP A 295 3.90 -28.91 -33.21
N SER A 296 4.22 -29.68 -34.26
CA SER A 296 3.55 -29.57 -35.57
C SER A 296 2.04 -29.81 -35.50
N LEU A 297 1.55 -30.46 -34.44
CA LEU A 297 0.12 -30.68 -34.19
C LEU A 297 -0.70 -29.37 -34.10
N PHE A 298 -0.07 -28.24 -33.73
CA PHE A 298 -0.74 -26.96 -33.54
C PHE A 298 -0.42 -25.92 -34.61
N SER A 299 0.21 -26.29 -35.73
CA SER A 299 0.62 -25.33 -36.77
C SER A 299 -0.55 -24.48 -37.30
N GLU A 300 -1.70 -25.10 -37.55
CA GLU A 300 -2.91 -24.44 -38.06
C GLU A 300 -3.62 -23.58 -37.00
N ILE A 301 -3.45 -23.93 -35.71
CA ILE A 301 -4.12 -23.28 -34.59
C ILE A 301 -3.30 -22.10 -34.09
N SER A 302 -1.97 -22.20 -34.12
CA SER A 302 -1.06 -21.17 -33.63
C SER A 302 -1.30 -19.80 -34.28
N SER A 303 -1.67 -19.76 -35.57
CA SER A 303 -1.99 -18.53 -36.30
C SER A 303 -3.28 -17.84 -35.86
N LEU A 304 -4.18 -18.56 -35.17
CA LEU A 304 -5.45 -18.01 -34.70
C LEU A 304 -5.30 -17.19 -33.41
N TYR A 305 -4.16 -17.33 -32.71
CA TYR A 305 -3.96 -16.74 -31.39
C TYR A 305 -2.76 -15.77 -31.40
N PRO A 306 -2.97 -14.46 -31.16
CA PRO A 306 -1.88 -13.52 -31.08
C PRO A 306 -1.01 -13.78 -29.85
N LEU A 307 0.30 -13.53 -29.99
CA LEU A 307 1.24 -13.59 -28.87
C LEU A 307 0.84 -12.60 -27.78
N PHE A 308 0.70 -13.09 -26.55
CA PHE A 308 0.43 -12.25 -25.40
C PHE A 308 1.65 -11.39 -25.05
N HIS A 309 1.51 -10.08 -25.18
CA HIS A 309 2.54 -9.11 -24.80
C HIS A 309 2.14 -8.45 -23.48
N LYS A 310 3.03 -8.49 -22.49
CA LYS A 310 2.85 -7.75 -21.23
C LYS A 310 2.91 -6.25 -21.53
N PRO A 311 1.96 -5.43 -21.05
CA PRO A 311 2.00 -3.99 -21.28
C PRO A 311 3.29 -3.35 -20.72
N ALA A 312 3.78 -2.32 -21.43
CA ALA A 312 5.01 -1.60 -21.14
C ALA A 312 4.99 -0.88 -19.77
N GLY A 313 6.19 -0.51 -19.28
CA GLY A 313 6.52 -0.16 -17.89
C GLY A 313 5.76 0.99 -17.21
N LEU A 314 6.14 1.28 -15.96
CA LEU A 314 5.51 2.29 -15.11
C LEU A 314 5.46 3.66 -15.80
N PHE A 315 4.27 4.24 -15.93
CA PHE A 315 4.01 5.50 -16.65
C PHE A 315 4.55 5.52 -18.09
N SER A 316 4.48 4.38 -18.81
CA SER A 316 4.94 4.27 -20.20
C SER A 316 4.26 5.32 -21.09
N SER A 317 5.06 6.24 -21.60
CA SER A 317 4.69 7.36 -22.49
C SER A 317 4.30 6.95 -23.91
N SER A 318 3.95 5.68 -24.14
CA SER A 318 3.54 5.23 -25.48
C SER A 318 2.13 5.77 -25.75
N PRO A 319 1.94 6.62 -26.77
CA PRO A 319 0.62 7.13 -27.11
C PRO A 319 -0.24 5.97 -27.59
N ARG A 320 -1.13 5.48 -26.73
CA ARG A 320 -2.08 4.40 -27.06
C ARG A 320 -3.17 4.85 -28.05
N CYS A 321 -3.19 6.14 -28.39
CA CYS A 321 -4.27 6.78 -29.13
C CYS A 321 -3.91 7.13 -30.58
N ALA A 322 -2.74 6.72 -31.09
CA ALA A 322 -2.34 7.07 -32.46
C ALA A 322 -3.34 6.58 -33.54
N ASN A 323 -4.12 5.54 -33.24
CA ASN A 323 -5.06 4.90 -34.16
C ASN A 323 -6.53 4.96 -33.69
N LEU A 324 -6.86 5.77 -32.69
CA LEU A 324 -8.24 5.90 -32.19
C LEU A 324 -8.97 7.00 -32.95
N THR A 325 -9.98 6.63 -33.74
CA THR A 325 -10.96 7.56 -34.28
C THR A 325 -11.98 7.89 -33.19
N LEU A 326 -11.94 9.11 -32.68
CA LEU A 326 -12.99 9.62 -31.80
C LEU A 326 -14.27 9.87 -32.62
N PRO A 327 -15.46 9.55 -32.11
CA PRO A 327 -16.72 9.99 -32.71
C PRO A 327 -16.74 11.52 -32.84
N GLU A 328 -17.39 12.05 -33.88
CA GLU A 328 -17.52 13.51 -34.10
C GLU A 328 -18.30 14.20 -32.97
N ASP A 329 -19.12 13.46 -32.23
CA ASP A 329 -19.86 13.92 -31.06
C ASP A 329 -19.63 12.96 -29.87
N ILE A 330 -18.82 13.39 -28.90
CA ILE A 330 -18.50 12.63 -27.68
C ILE A 330 -19.77 12.32 -26.87
N SER A 331 -20.81 13.15 -26.96
CA SER A 331 -22.07 12.91 -26.26
C SER A 331 -22.79 11.65 -26.75
N GLN A 332 -22.46 11.12 -27.93
CA GLN A 332 -22.99 9.84 -28.42
C GLN A 332 -22.43 8.62 -27.66
N LEU A 333 -21.25 8.72 -27.05
CA LEU A 333 -20.68 7.64 -26.21
C LEU A 333 -21.45 7.44 -24.89
N CYS A 334 -22.19 8.46 -24.46
CA CYS A 334 -22.92 8.49 -23.18
C CYS A 334 -24.44 8.33 -23.34
N LYS A 335 -24.96 8.13 -24.56
CA LYS A 335 -26.41 8.14 -24.88
C LYS A 335 -27.08 6.76 -24.90
N ASP A 336 -26.32 5.68 -24.81
CA ASP A 336 -26.90 4.34 -24.69
C ASP A 336 -27.26 4.08 -23.22
N GLU A 337 -28.55 4.23 -22.89
CA GLU A 337 -29.09 3.93 -21.54
C GLU A 337 -28.94 2.45 -21.14
N ASP A 338 -28.67 1.56 -22.11
CA ASP A 338 -28.53 0.11 -21.91
C ASP A 338 -27.07 -0.37 -21.69
N ASN A 339 -26.08 0.52 -21.67
CA ASN A 339 -24.68 0.11 -21.49
C ASN A 339 -24.31 -0.12 -20.01
N ASP A 340 -23.90 -1.36 -19.68
CA ASP A 340 -23.37 -1.72 -18.37
C ASP A 340 -21.94 -1.16 -18.18
N TYR A 341 -21.83 0.09 -17.77
CA TYR A 341 -20.54 0.78 -17.58
C TYR A 341 -19.60 0.08 -16.58
N LEU A 342 -20.16 -0.66 -15.60
CA LEU A 342 -19.37 -1.46 -14.66
C LEU A 342 -18.66 -2.63 -15.35
N ALA A 343 -19.25 -3.18 -16.41
CA ALA A 343 -18.67 -4.28 -17.17
C ALA A 343 -17.35 -3.89 -17.85
N GLU A 344 -17.12 -2.60 -18.10
CA GLU A 344 -15.90 -2.10 -18.75
C GLU A 344 -14.76 -1.83 -17.77
N ARG A 345 -15.05 -1.84 -16.47
CA ARG A 345 -14.06 -1.69 -15.40
C ARG A 345 -13.32 -3.00 -15.14
N SER A 346 -12.18 -2.85 -14.48
CA SER A 346 -11.39 -4.01 -14.08
C SER A 346 -12.06 -4.77 -12.93
N ILE A 347 -11.87 -6.09 -12.89
CA ILE A 347 -12.41 -6.93 -11.82
C ILE A 347 -11.95 -6.50 -10.41
N GLU A 348 -10.72 -5.99 -10.27
CA GLU A 348 -10.19 -5.51 -8.98
C GLU A 348 -10.92 -4.25 -8.49
N GLU A 349 -11.19 -3.30 -9.39
CA GLU A 349 -11.98 -2.11 -9.06
C GLU A 349 -13.43 -2.45 -8.73
N VAL A 350 -14.05 -3.34 -9.53
CA VAL A 350 -15.44 -3.76 -9.28
C VAL A 350 -15.56 -4.50 -7.96
N TYR A 351 -14.62 -5.38 -7.62
CA TYR A 351 -14.59 -6.05 -6.32
C TYR A 351 -14.40 -5.06 -5.17
N TYR A 352 -13.49 -4.08 -5.31
CA TYR A 352 -13.30 -3.04 -4.31
C TYR A 352 -14.60 -2.25 -4.05
N LEU A 353 -15.27 -1.81 -5.12
CA LEU A 353 -16.56 -1.12 -5.02
C LEU A 353 -17.67 -2.03 -4.47
N TRP A 354 -17.65 -3.33 -4.82
CA TRP A 354 -18.58 -4.33 -4.29
C TRP A 354 -18.44 -4.48 -2.76
N CYS A 355 -17.22 -4.52 -2.23
CA CYS A 355 -16.98 -4.52 -0.79
C CYS A 355 -17.53 -3.25 -0.13
N LEU A 356 -17.32 -2.07 -0.75
CA LEU A 356 -17.89 -0.80 -0.24
C LEU A 356 -19.42 -0.79 -0.29
N ALA A 357 -20.01 -1.46 -1.28
CA ALA A 357 -21.46 -1.62 -1.43
C ALA A 357 -22.10 -2.51 -0.34
N GLY A 358 -21.30 -3.09 0.55
CA GLY A 358 -21.74 -4.01 1.61
C GLY A 358 -21.55 -5.49 1.26
N GLY A 359 -20.83 -5.78 0.18
CA GLY A 359 -20.42 -7.14 -0.19
C GLY A 359 -19.50 -7.75 0.86
N ASP A 360 -19.84 -8.95 1.30
CA ASP A 360 -19.09 -9.71 2.30
C ASP A 360 -18.99 -11.18 1.83
N LEU A 361 -17.75 -11.63 1.60
CA LEU A 361 -17.49 -12.98 1.09
C LEU A 361 -17.99 -14.08 2.02
N GLU A 362 -17.80 -13.94 3.33
CA GLU A 362 -18.22 -14.95 4.29
C GLU A 362 -19.75 -15.00 4.35
N LYS A 363 -20.41 -13.84 4.35
CA LYS A 363 -21.87 -13.75 4.32
C LYS A 363 -22.47 -14.35 3.04
N GLU A 364 -21.89 -14.09 1.87
CA GLU A 364 -22.35 -14.69 0.61
C GLU A 364 -22.23 -16.22 0.64
N LEU A 365 -21.11 -16.75 1.16
CA LEU A 365 -20.93 -18.19 1.30
C LEU A 365 -21.86 -18.82 2.35
N VAL A 366 -22.20 -18.10 3.42
CA VAL A 366 -23.23 -18.52 4.40
C VAL A 366 -24.61 -18.55 3.75
N ASN A 367 -24.99 -17.51 3.02
CA ASN A 367 -26.29 -17.42 2.33
C ASN A 367 -26.50 -18.55 1.30
N LYS A 368 -25.41 -19.04 0.72
CA LYS A 368 -25.40 -20.16 -0.25
C LYS A 368 -25.17 -21.52 0.42
N GLU A 369 -25.22 -21.58 1.74
CA GLU A 369 -25.07 -22.81 2.56
C GLU A 369 -23.74 -23.56 2.37
N ILE A 370 -22.72 -22.90 1.80
CA ILE A 370 -21.34 -23.41 1.71
C ILE A 370 -20.70 -23.37 3.09
N ILE A 371 -20.84 -22.24 3.78
CA ILE A 371 -20.44 -22.12 5.17
C ILE A 371 -21.62 -22.50 6.06
N ARG A 372 -21.53 -23.67 6.69
CA ARG A 372 -22.52 -24.15 7.65
C ARG A 372 -22.02 -23.99 9.08
N SER A 373 -22.80 -23.35 9.94
CA SER A 373 -22.54 -23.29 11.38
C SER A 373 -23.04 -24.59 12.05
N LYS A 374 -22.15 -25.56 12.27
CA LYS A 374 -22.47 -26.72 13.14
C LYS A 374 -22.32 -26.31 14.61
N PRO A 375 -23.30 -26.58 15.49
CA PRO A 375 -23.15 -26.37 16.93
C PRO A 375 -21.99 -27.22 17.51
N PRO A 376 -21.12 -26.68 18.39
CA PRO A 376 -20.01 -27.43 19.01
C PRO A 376 -20.45 -28.69 19.78
N VAL A 377 -21.72 -28.74 20.21
CA VAL A 377 -22.29 -29.81 21.05
C VAL A 377 -22.45 -31.14 20.28
N CYS A 378 -22.35 -31.12 18.95
CA CYS A 378 -22.55 -32.31 18.12
C CYS A 378 -21.26 -33.04 17.71
N THR A 379 -20.08 -32.65 18.22
CA THR A 379 -18.80 -33.30 17.91
C THR A 379 -18.18 -33.89 19.17
N LEU A 380 -18.29 -35.20 19.35
CA LEU A 380 -17.63 -35.92 20.45
C LEU A 380 -16.11 -35.95 20.18
N PRO A 381 -15.25 -35.40 21.05
CA PRO A 381 -13.80 -35.47 20.86
C PRO A 381 -13.33 -36.93 20.82
N ASN A 382 -12.29 -37.19 20.02
CA ASN A 382 -11.66 -38.51 19.99
C ASN A 382 -10.80 -38.69 21.24
N PHE A 383 -11.18 -39.65 22.07
CA PHE A 383 -10.41 -40.14 23.21
C PHE A 383 -9.54 -41.31 22.75
N LEU A 384 -8.32 -41.39 23.27
CA LEU A 384 -7.47 -42.57 23.15
C LEU A 384 -7.54 -43.32 24.48
N LEU A 385 -7.93 -44.58 24.44
CA LEU A 385 -7.91 -45.48 25.59
C LEU A 385 -6.50 -46.04 25.80
N GLU A 386 -6.18 -46.51 27.01
CA GLU A 386 -4.85 -47.03 27.36
C GLU A 386 -4.46 -48.30 26.57
N ASP A 387 -5.44 -49.01 26.01
CA ASP A 387 -5.26 -50.16 25.12
C ASP A 387 -4.98 -49.77 23.66
N GLY A 388 -4.97 -48.47 23.35
CA GLY A 388 -4.75 -47.93 22.01
C GLY A 388 -6.02 -47.81 21.17
N GLU A 389 -7.20 -48.18 21.69
CA GLU A 389 -8.46 -47.98 20.99
C GLU A 389 -8.90 -46.51 21.04
N SER A 390 -9.33 -45.95 19.91
CA SER A 390 -9.85 -44.59 19.86
C SER A 390 -11.38 -44.58 19.95
N PHE A 391 -11.92 -43.88 20.93
CA PHE A 391 -13.36 -43.71 21.15
C PHE A 391 -13.79 -42.27 20.87
N GLY A 392 -14.68 -42.05 19.91
CA GLY A 392 -15.18 -40.72 19.56
C GLY A 392 -15.60 -40.64 18.09
N GLN A 393 -16.06 -39.46 17.67
CA GLN A 393 -16.42 -39.24 16.28
C GLN A 393 -15.14 -38.97 15.48
N GLY A 394 -14.83 -39.84 14.51
CA GLY A 394 -13.72 -39.62 13.59
C GLY A 394 -13.77 -38.20 13.02
N ARG A 395 -12.62 -37.50 12.95
CA ARG A 395 -12.55 -36.13 12.45
C ARG A 395 -13.25 -36.05 11.10
N ASP A 396 -14.36 -35.31 11.02
CA ASP A 396 -15.07 -35.05 9.77
C ASP A 396 -14.20 -34.16 8.88
N ARG A 397 -13.35 -34.79 8.05
CA ARG A 397 -12.43 -34.11 7.13
C ARG A 397 -13.12 -33.72 5.82
N SER A 398 -14.39 -34.09 5.64
CA SER A 398 -15.16 -33.85 4.40
C SER A 398 -15.41 -32.36 4.11
N SER A 399 -15.18 -31.49 5.10
CA SER A 399 -15.44 -30.04 5.02
C SER A 399 -14.17 -29.16 4.99
N LEU A 400 -12.97 -29.75 4.80
CA LEU A 400 -11.70 -28.98 4.85
C LEU A 400 -11.39 -28.20 3.57
N LEU A 401 -11.83 -28.70 2.42
CA LEU A 401 -11.82 -28.02 1.12
C LEU A 401 -13.20 -28.19 0.53
N ASP A 402 -13.85 -27.09 0.17
CA ASP A 402 -15.06 -27.11 -0.65
C ASP A 402 -14.69 -26.62 -2.05
N ASP A 403 -14.83 -27.50 -3.03
CA ASP A 403 -14.50 -27.18 -4.43
C ASP A 403 -15.59 -26.36 -5.12
N THR A 404 -16.70 -26.06 -4.45
CA THR A 404 -17.77 -25.23 -5.00
C THR A 404 -17.30 -23.78 -5.09
N THR A 405 -17.41 -23.19 -6.29
CA THR A 405 -17.26 -21.75 -6.48
C THR A 405 -18.63 -21.09 -6.53
N VAL A 406 -18.81 -20.05 -5.73
CA VAL A 406 -20.05 -19.28 -5.66
C VAL A 406 -19.86 -17.99 -6.44
N THR A 407 -20.70 -17.77 -7.47
CA THR A 407 -20.79 -16.47 -8.14
C THR A 407 -21.27 -15.39 -7.18
N LEU A 408 -20.54 -14.28 -7.13
CA LEU A 408 -20.86 -13.11 -6.32
C LEU A 408 -21.87 -12.21 -7.05
N SER A 409 -22.97 -11.87 -6.35
CA SER A 409 -23.98 -11.00 -6.90
C SER A 409 -23.52 -9.53 -6.94
N LEU A 410 -23.67 -8.89 -8.11
CA LEU A 410 -23.45 -7.45 -8.28
C LEU A 410 -24.70 -6.61 -8.02
N CYS A 411 -25.83 -7.21 -7.64
CA CYS A 411 -27.11 -6.49 -7.53
C CYS A 411 -27.05 -5.31 -6.56
N GLN A 412 -26.41 -5.49 -5.40
CA GLN A 412 -26.28 -4.40 -4.41
C GLN A 412 -25.43 -3.23 -4.94
N LEU A 413 -24.32 -3.54 -5.61
CA LEU A 413 -23.45 -2.52 -6.21
C LEU A 413 -24.18 -1.78 -7.34
N ARG A 414 -24.83 -2.50 -8.25
CA ARG A 414 -25.65 -1.91 -9.33
C ARG A 414 -26.75 -1.02 -8.77
N ASN A 415 -27.43 -1.46 -7.72
CA ASN A 415 -28.47 -0.67 -7.06
C ASN A 415 -27.93 0.61 -6.41
N ARG A 416 -26.70 0.59 -5.85
CA ARG A 416 -26.07 1.80 -5.30
C ARG A 416 -25.61 2.77 -6.37
N LEU A 417 -25.26 2.28 -7.56
CA LEU A 417 -24.75 3.10 -8.66
C LEU A 417 -25.81 3.42 -9.73
N LYS A 418 -27.07 3.06 -9.51
CA LYS A 418 -28.15 3.18 -10.50
C LYS A 418 -28.41 4.63 -10.94
N ASP A 419 -28.18 5.60 -10.04
CA ASP A 419 -28.43 7.02 -10.25
C ASP A 419 -27.16 7.76 -10.73
N VAL A 420 -26.04 7.04 -10.90
CA VAL A 420 -24.75 7.58 -11.36
C VAL A 420 -24.75 7.65 -12.89
N GLY A 421 -24.70 8.86 -13.44
CA GLY A 421 -24.64 9.07 -14.89
C GLY A 421 -23.35 8.56 -15.54
N GLY A 422 -23.40 8.21 -16.83
CA GLY A 422 -22.26 7.70 -17.60
C GLY A 422 -21.03 8.61 -17.61
N GLU A 423 -21.23 9.92 -17.43
CA GLU A 423 -20.17 10.94 -17.30
C GLU A 423 -19.18 10.63 -16.16
N ALA A 424 -19.64 10.02 -15.06
CA ALA A 424 -18.79 9.64 -13.92
C ALA A 424 -17.77 8.55 -14.27
N PHE A 425 -18.11 7.68 -15.24
CA PHE A 425 -17.19 6.67 -15.79
C PHE A 425 -16.25 7.27 -16.84
N TYR A 426 -16.62 8.44 -17.38
CA TYR A 426 -15.92 9.11 -18.46
C TYR A 426 -15.56 10.59 -18.24
N PRO A 427 -14.91 11.00 -17.13
CA PRO A 427 -14.65 12.41 -16.82
C PRO A 427 -13.64 13.05 -17.79
N LEU A 428 -13.97 14.23 -18.30
CA LEU A 428 -13.09 15.05 -19.16
C LEU A 428 -12.00 15.72 -18.32
N LEU A 429 -10.75 15.76 -18.82
CA LEU A 429 -9.59 16.28 -18.08
C LEU A 429 -9.23 17.75 -18.40
N GLU A 430 -9.96 18.41 -19.31
CA GLU A 430 -9.58 19.73 -19.89
C GLU A 430 -10.37 20.94 -19.39
N ASP A 431 -11.49 20.78 -18.68
CA ASP A 431 -12.23 21.94 -18.18
C ASP A 431 -11.83 22.32 -16.75
N GLU A 432 -11.06 23.41 -16.59
CA GLU A 432 -10.86 24.07 -15.29
C GLU A 432 -12.18 24.55 -14.67
N GLN A 433 -13.27 24.61 -15.46
CA GLN A 433 -14.62 24.97 -15.05
C GLN A 433 -15.51 23.77 -14.72
N SER A 434 -15.04 22.53 -14.92
CA SER A 434 -15.76 21.28 -14.63
C SER A 434 -15.44 20.71 -13.25
N THR A 435 -15.23 21.56 -12.25
CA THR A 435 -15.30 21.10 -10.86
C THR A 435 -16.75 20.73 -10.54
N LEU A 436 -17.07 19.45 -10.76
CA LEU A 436 -18.34 18.73 -10.53
C LEU A 436 -19.44 18.98 -11.61
N PRO A 437 -19.98 17.92 -12.25
CA PRO A 437 -21.01 18.04 -13.29
C PRO A 437 -22.32 18.64 -12.74
N HIS A 438 -23.15 19.26 -13.57
CA HIS A 438 -24.46 19.82 -13.18
C HIS A 438 -25.60 18.80 -13.40
N SER A 439 -25.54 17.66 -12.71
CA SER A 439 -26.62 16.67 -12.60
C SER A 439 -27.16 16.63 -11.16
N ASN A 440 -28.35 16.07 -10.91
CA ASN A 440 -28.88 15.93 -9.55
C ASN A 440 -27.94 15.14 -8.59
N SER A 441 -27.05 14.29 -9.11
CA SER A 441 -26.01 13.57 -8.34
C SER A 441 -24.84 14.46 -7.88
N SER A 442 -24.68 15.65 -8.46
CA SER A 442 -23.63 16.59 -8.06
C SER A 442 -23.80 17.17 -6.66
N ASN A 443 -25.06 17.32 -6.23
CA ASN A 443 -25.38 17.79 -4.88
C ASN A 443 -25.02 16.74 -3.82
N GLU A 444 -25.23 15.45 -4.10
CA GLU A 444 -24.90 14.35 -3.18
C GLU A 444 -23.40 14.09 -3.13
N LEU A 445 -22.70 14.11 -4.28
CA LEU A 445 -21.24 13.99 -4.33
C LEU A 445 -20.56 15.18 -3.62
N SER A 446 -21.10 16.39 -3.77
CA SER A 446 -20.66 17.58 -3.02
C SER A 446 -20.94 17.47 -1.53
N ALA A 447 -22.05 16.84 -1.12
CA ALA A 447 -22.35 16.59 0.29
C ALA A 447 -21.39 15.54 0.88
N ALA A 448 -21.16 14.43 0.18
CA ALA A 448 -20.22 13.38 0.58
C ALA A 448 -18.79 13.92 0.69
N ALA A 449 -18.36 14.80 -0.22
CA ALA A 449 -17.05 15.45 -0.18
C ALA A 449 -16.81 16.30 1.09
N SER A 450 -17.87 16.72 1.80
CA SER A 450 -17.77 17.46 3.05
C SER A 450 -17.67 16.57 4.31
N LEU A 451 -17.86 15.26 4.17
CA LEU A 451 -17.82 14.30 5.27
C LEU A 451 -16.38 13.99 5.70
N PRO A 452 -16.18 13.54 6.96
CA PRO A 452 -14.91 12.99 7.43
C PRO A 452 -14.30 11.98 6.46
N LEU A 453 -12.97 11.98 6.31
CA LEU A 453 -12.27 11.16 5.32
C LEU A 453 -12.63 9.67 5.44
N ILE A 454 -12.74 9.17 6.68
CA ILE A 454 -13.07 7.76 6.94
C ILE A 454 -14.44 7.35 6.37
N ILE A 455 -15.39 8.29 6.27
CA ILE A 455 -16.70 8.06 5.67
C ILE A 455 -16.58 8.12 4.14
N ARG A 456 -15.83 9.08 3.61
CA ARG A 456 -15.56 9.22 2.17
C ARG A 456 -14.84 8.00 1.58
N GLU A 457 -13.92 7.40 2.33
CA GLU A 457 -13.23 6.15 1.93
C GLU A 457 -14.15 4.92 1.94
N ARG A 458 -15.33 5.01 2.58
CA ARG A 458 -16.33 3.94 2.64
C ARG A 458 -17.52 4.17 1.71
N ASP A 459 -17.66 5.37 1.16
CA ASP A 459 -18.75 5.72 0.26
C ASP A 459 -18.50 5.18 -1.16
N THR A 460 -19.46 4.41 -1.67
CA THR A 460 -19.31 3.67 -2.94
C THR A 460 -19.25 4.60 -4.15
N GLU A 461 -20.15 5.58 -4.23
CA GLU A 461 -20.24 6.50 -5.37
C GLU A 461 -19.06 7.47 -5.38
N TYR A 462 -18.71 8.01 -4.21
CA TYR A 462 -17.55 8.87 -4.05
C TYR A 462 -16.28 8.16 -4.49
N GLN A 463 -16.05 6.92 -4.02
CA GLN A 463 -14.87 6.16 -4.41
C GLN A 463 -14.84 5.81 -5.90
N LEU A 464 -15.99 5.50 -6.53
CA LEU A 464 -16.05 5.31 -7.99
C LEU A 464 -15.52 6.56 -8.72
N ASN A 465 -16.04 7.73 -8.38
CA ASN A 465 -15.63 8.99 -9.00
C ASN A 465 -14.12 9.27 -8.80
N ARG A 466 -13.62 9.09 -7.58
CA ARG A 466 -12.19 9.30 -7.27
C ARG A 466 -11.29 8.29 -8.01
N ILE A 467 -11.65 7.02 -8.03
CA ILE A 467 -10.87 5.96 -8.70
C ILE A 467 -10.78 6.24 -10.21
N VAL A 468 -11.91 6.52 -10.87
CA VAL A 468 -11.93 6.79 -12.31
C VAL A 468 -11.11 8.03 -12.67
N LEU A 469 -11.22 9.09 -11.86
CA LEU A 469 -10.43 10.31 -12.04
C LEU A 469 -8.92 10.06 -11.90
N PHE A 470 -8.49 9.41 -10.82
CA PHE A 470 -7.06 9.13 -10.59
C PHE A 470 -6.50 8.15 -11.63
N ASP A 471 -7.23 7.11 -12.01
CA ASP A 471 -6.81 6.17 -13.06
C ASP A 471 -6.50 6.91 -14.37
N ARG A 472 -7.34 7.88 -14.76
CA ARG A 472 -7.12 8.72 -15.95
C ARG A 472 -5.93 9.67 -15.78
N LEU A 473 -5.85 10.36 -14.65
CA LEU A 473 -4.76 11.29 -14.37
C LEU A 473 -3.39 10.58 -14.34
N LEU A 474 -3.32 9.40 -13.74
CA LEU A 474 -2.10 8.59 -13.66
C LEU A 474 -1.69 8.04 -15.03
N LYS A 475 -2.65 7.67 -15.88
CA LYS A 475 -2.36 7.31 -17.29
C LYS A 475 -1.81 8.50 -18.10
N ALA A 476 -2.15 9.73 -17.73
CA ALA A 476 -1.68 10.96 -18.36
C ALA A 476 -0.42 11.57 -17.68
N TYR A 477 0.12 10.91 -16.66
CA TYR A 477 1.37 11.30 -16.03
C TYR A 477 2.56 11.12 -17.00
N PRO A 478 3.56 12.03 -17.05
CA PRO A 478 3.79 13.18 -16.17
C PRO A 478 3.08 14.48 -16.56
N TYR A 479 2.38 14.53 -17.70
CA TYR A 479 1.79 15.77 -18.21
C TYR A 479 0.72 16.38 -17.30
N LYS A 480 -0.05 15.55 -16.59
CA LYS A 480 -1.11 15.98 -15.66
C LYS A 480 -0.68 15.98 -14.18
N LYS A 481 0.63 16.02 -13.88
CA LYS A 481 1.14 15.97 -12.49
C LYS A 481 0.50 17.03 -11.55
N ASN A 482 0.28 18.25 -12.04
CA ASN A 482 -0.24 19.37 -11.24
C ASN A 482 -1.70 19.11 -10.86
N GLN A 483 -2.46 18.50 -11.76
CA GLN A 483 -3.84 18.08 -11.49
C GLN A 483 -3.85 16.94 -10.46
N ILE A 484 -2.98 15.93 -10.58
CA ILE A 484 -2.84 14.87 -9.54
C ILE A 484 -2.59 15.50 -8.17
N TRP A 485 -1.67 16.45 -8.07
CA TRP A 485 -1.38 17.11 -6.80
C TRP A 485 -2.55 17.95 -6.28
N LYS A 486 -3.27 18.65 -7.16
CA LYS A 486 -4.47 19.43 -6.80
C LYS A 486 -5.58 18.50 -6.27
N GLU A 487 -5.81 17.38 -6.93
CA GLU A 487 -6.82 16.40 -6.53
C GLU A 487 -6.41 15.67 -5.24
N ALA A 488 -5.13 15.34 -5.07
CA ALA A 488 -4.61 14.71 -3.86
C ALA A 488 -4.76 15.59 -2.60
N ARG A 489 -4.87 16.92 -2.74
CA ARG A 489 -5.21 17.83 -1.63
C ARG A 489 -6.62 17.62 -1.07
N VAL A 490 -7.53 17.08 -1.87
CA VAL A 490 -8.87 16.69 -1.40
C VAL A 490 -8.77 15.36 -0.66
N ASP A 491 -8.27 14.34 -1.35
CA ASP A 491 -7.83 13.04 -0.82
C ASP A 491 -7.25 12.17 -1.93
N ILE A 492 -6.76 10.97 -1.56
CA ILE A 492 -6.29 9.96 -2.49
C ILE A 492 -7.14 8.70 -2.32
N PRO A 493 -7.73 8.13 -3.39
CA PRO A 493 -8.54 6.91 -3.29
C PRO A 493 -7.66 5.72 -2.84
N PRO A 494 -8.07 4.94 -1.82
CA PRO A 494 -7.21 3.90 -1.23
C PRO A 494 -6.67 2.88 -2.23
N LEU A 495 -7.49 2.48 -3.21
CA LEU A 495 -7.13 1.50 -4.23
C LEU A 495 -5.92 1.95 -5.08
N LEU A 496 -5.79 3.26 -5.34
CA LEU A 496 -4.73 3.82 -6.20
C LEU A 496 -3.65 4.57 -5.40
N ARG A 497 -3.62 4.43 -4.06
CA ARG A 497 -2.72 5.20 -3.20
C ARG A 497 -1.25 4.95 -3.51
N GLY A 498 -0.82 3.69 -3.65
CA GLY A 498 0.58 3.34 -3.89
C GLY A 498 1.16 3.97 -5.16
N ILE A 499 0.42 3.90 -6.27
CA ILE A 499 0.83 4.49 -7.55
C ILE A 499 0.72 6.03 -7.54
N THR A 500 -0.23 6.59 -6.80
CA THR A 500 -0.37 8.04 -6.62
C THR A 500 0.79 8.61 -5.82
N TRP A 501 1.21 7.94 -4.74
CA TRP A 501 2.39 8.32 -3.97
C TRP A 501 3.65 8.30 -4.82
N ALA A 502 3.81 7.27 -5.67
CA ALA A 502 4.92 7.22 -6.63
C ALA A 502 4.93 8.43 -7.56
N ALA A 503 3.77 8.82 -8.09
CA ALA A 503 3.63 10.02 -8.92
C ALA A 503 3.97 11.30 -8.13
N LEU A 504 3.47 11.47 -6.91
CA LEU A 504 3.76 12.65 -6.05
C LEU A 504 5.24 12.74 -5.65
N LEU A 505 5.94 11.61 -5.56
CA LEU A 505 7.37 11.53 -5.31
C LEU A 505 8.21 11.69 -6.59
N GLY A 506 7.60 11.74 -7.78
CA GLY A 506 8.28 11.86 -9.07
C GLY A 506 9.04 10.59 -9.47
N VAL A 507 8.55 9.41 -9.08
CA VAL A 507 9.18 8.13 -9.43
C VAL A 507 8.85 7.77 -10.88
N GLU A 508 9.88 7.73 -11.73
CA GLU A 508 9.77 7.51 -13.17
C GLU A 508 10.83 6.53 -13.71
N GLY A 509 10.55 5.97 -14.89
CA GLY A 509 11.49 5.18 -15.68
C GLY A 509 11.56 3.69 -15.31
N ALA A 510 12.68 3.06 -15.68
CA ALA A 510 12.87 1.61 -15.53
C ALA A 510 13.24 1.20 -14.09
N ILE A 511 12.30 1.40 -13.16
CA ILE A 511 12.49 1.11 -11.72
C ILE A 511 12.85 -0.36 -11.46
N GLN A 512 12.28 -1.29 -12.22
CA GLN A 512 12.51 -2.73 -12.06
C GLN A 512 13.96 -3.08 -12.38
N ALA A 513 14.47 -2.62 -13.54
CA ALA A 513 15.85 -2.85 -13.94
C ALA A 513 16.85 -2.25 -12.94
N LYS A 514 16.55 -1.07 -12.38
CA LYS A 514 17.37 -0.45 -11.33
C LYS A 514 17.40 -1.29 -10.06
N TYR A 515 16.27 -1.80 -9.61
CA TYR A 515 16.18 -2.62 -8.40
C TYR A 515 16.84 -4.00 -8.57
N ASP A 516 16.66 -4.62 -9.73
CA ASP A 516 17.23 -5.95 -10.03
C ASP A 516 18.76 -5.90 -10.11
N ALA A 517 19.34 -4.80 -10.58
CA ALA A 517 20.79 -4.59 -10.67
C ALA A 517 21.51 -4.45 -9.31
N ILE A 518 20.78 -4.24 -8.21
CA ILE A 518 21.38 -4.10 -6.87
C ILE A 518 21.64 -5.49 -6.28
N ASP A 519 22.85 -5.71 -5.74
CA ASP A 519 23.16 -6.95 -5.02
C ASP A 519 22.39 -7.02 -3.69
N LYS A 520 21.52 -8.02 -3.58
CA LYS A 520 20.68 -8.29 -2.41
C LYS A 520 21.06 -9.61 -1.73
N ASP A 521 21.98 -10.37 -2.32
CA ASP A 521 22.26 -11.75 -1.91
C ASP A 521 23.54 -11.82 -1.09
N THR A 522 24.59 -11.06 -1.45
CA THR A 522 25.86 -11.05 -0.71
C THR A 522 25.65 -10.64 0.75
N PRO A 523 26.03 -11.47 1.75
CA PRO A 523 25.86 -11.13 3.15
C PRO A 523 26.58 -9.83 3.54
N ILE A 524 25.88 -8.95 4.27
CA ILE A 524 26.45 -7.70 4.81
C ILE A 524 26.38 -7.69 6.35
N PRO A 525 27.26 -6.95 7.04
CA PRO A 525 27.28 -6.91 8.51
C PRO A 525 25.93 -6.53 9.15
N THR A 526 25.15 -5.72 8.43
CA THR A 526 23.84 -5.20 8.84
C THR A 526 22.71 -6.23 8.77
N ASP A 527 22.89 -7.34 8.04
CA ASP A 527 21.82 -8.33 7.81
C ASP A 527 21.24 -8.85 9.12
N ARG A 528 22.10 -9.11 10.12
CA ARG A 528 21.66 -9.58 11.44
C ARG A 528 20.75 -8.58 12.16
N GLN A 529 21.01 -7.28 12.03
CA GLN A 529 20.17 -6.25 12.65
C GLN A 529 18.80 -6.19 11.97
N ILE A 530 18.79 -6.17 10.63
CA ILE A 530 17.55 -6.19 9.83
C ILE A 530 16.68 -7.40 10.17
N GLU A 531 17.28 -8.58 10.35
CA GLU A 531 16.59 -9.82 10.73
C GLU A 531 15.89 -9.78 12.09
N VAL A 532 16.45 -9.04 13.05
CA VAL A 532 15.91 -8.92 14.40
C VAL A 532 14.81 -7.85 14.46
N ASP A 533 14.91 -6.81 13.64
CA ASP A 533 13.95 -5.71 13.63
C ASP A 533 12.64 -6.07 12.92
N ILE A 534 12.73 -6.71 11.74
CA ILE A 534 11.58 -7.03 10.89
C ILE A 534 10.44 -7.75 11.64
N PRO A 535 10.67 -8.84 12.41
CA PRO A 535 9.57 -9.56 13.08
C PRO A 535 8.86 -8.75 14.17
N ARG A 536 9.47 -7.67 14.66
CA ARG A 536 8.90 -6.76 15.67
C ARG A 536 8.16 -5.59 15.02
N CYS A 537 8.44 -5.32 13.74
CA CYS A 537 7.90 -4.21 12.98
C CYS A 537 6.46 -4.50 12.53
N HIS A 538 5.50 -3.69 12.97
CA HIS A 538 4.08 -3.80 12.60
C HIS A 538 3.50 -5.23 12.72
N GLN A 539 3.88 -5.96 13.78
CA GLN A 539 3.46 -7.35 14.04
C GLN A 539 1.94 -7.59 14.07
N TYR A 540 1.15 -6.54 14.26
CA TYR A 540 -0.32 -6.61 14.23
C TYR A 540 -0.88 -6.77 12.81
N ASP A 541 -0.10 -6.46 11.78
CA ASP A 541 -0.52 -6.54 10.37
C ASP A 541 -0.21 -7.93 9.81
N GLU A 542 -1.25 -8.65 9.39
CA GLU A 542 -1.13 -10.05 8.94
C GLU A 542 -0.26 -10.19 7.69
N LEU A 543 -0.30 -9.20 6.79
CA LEU A 543 0.46 -9.27 5.54
C LEU A 543 1.95 -9.03 5.79
N LEU A 544 2.29 -8.00 6.55
CA LEU A 544 3.68 -7.65 6.85
C LEU A 544 4.36 -8.66 7.79
N SER A 545 3.61 -9.26 8.71
CA SER A 545 4.10 -10.32 9.63
C SER A 545 4.25 -11.70 8.97
N SER A 546 3.79 -11.85 7.72
CA SER A 546 3.99 -13.10 6.97
C SER A 546 5.47 -13.33 6.63
N PRO A 547 5.92 -14.60 6.48
CA PRO A 547 7.30 -14.89 6.06
C PRO A 547 7.67 -14.23 4.73
N GLU A 548 6.71 -14.16 3.80
CA GLU A 548 6.87 -13.48 2.52
C GLU A 548 7.05 -11.96 2.72
N GLY A 549 6.29 -11.35 3.63
CA GLY A 549 6.46 -9.96 4.04
C GLY A 549 7.85 -9.70 4.63
N HIS A 550 8.31 -10.55 5.55
CA HIS A 550 9.65 -10.47 6.12
C HIS A 550 10.76 -10.60 5.06
N ALA A 551 10.62 -11.53 4.12
CA ALA A 551 11.58 -11.71 3.03
C ALA A 551 11.64 -10.48 2.12
N LYS A 552 10.49 -9.85 1.85
CA LYS A 552 10.40 -8.61 1.06
C LYS A 552 11.01 -7.41 1.78
N PHE A 553 10.71 -7.23 3.07
CA PHE A 553 11.35 -6.20 3.90
C PHE A 553 12.86 -6.28 3.82
N ARG A 554 13.40 -7.49 4.06
CA ARG A 554 14.84 -7.74 4.00
C ARG A 554 15.43 -7.30 2.66
N ARG A 555 14.82 -7.71 1.54
CA ARG A 555 15.33 -7.36 0.21
C ARG A 555 15.27 -5.86 -0.07
N VAL A 556 14.17 -5.18 0.28
CA VAL A 556 14.02 -3.73 0.05
C VAL A 556 14.97 -2.93 0.93
N LEU A 557 15.08 -3.26 2.22
CA LEU A 557 15.99 -2.59 3.16
C LEU A 557 17.46 -2.81 2.77
N LYS A 558 17.83 -4.05 2.43
CA LYS A 558 19.17 -4.38 1.98
C LYS A 558 19.52 -3.68 0.67
N ALA A 559 18.60 -3.66 -0.29
CA ALA A 559 18.79 -2.91 -1.53
C ALA A 559 19.07 -1.43 -1.27
N TRP A 560 18.39 -0.82 -0.29
CA TRP A 560 18.63 0.56 0.10
C TRP A 560 19.96 0.79 0.78
N VAL A 561 20.35 -0.06 1.74
CA VAL A 561 21.66 0.04 2.41
C VAL A 561 22.81 -0.14 1.41
N VAL A 562 22.69 -1.11 0.49
CA VAL A 562 23.74 -1.37 -0.52
C VAL A 562 23.83 -0.24 -1.55
N SER A 563 22.72 0.39 -1.92
CA SER A 563 22.73 1.50 -2.88
C SER A 563 23.19 2.85 -2.30
N HIS A 564 23.34 2.96 -0.98
CA HIS A 564 23.77 4.18 -0.29
C HIS A 564 24.95 3.89 0.65
N PRO A 565 26.18 3.72 0.11
CA PRO A 565 27.34 3.30 0.91
C PRO A 565 27.75 4.31 1.99
N ASP A 566 27.38 5.58 1.84
CA ASP A 566 27.65 6.63 2.81
C ASP A 566 26.65 6.64 4.00
N LEU A 567 25.56 5.86 3.89
CA LEU A 567 24.50 5.76 4.89
C LEU A 567 24.54 4.39 5.57
N VAL A 568 24.04 4.33 6.81
CA VAL A 568 23.95 3.11 7.60
C VAL A 568 22.50 2.84 7.99
N TYR A 569 22.21 1.56 8.21
CA TYR A 569 20.92 1.17 8.76
C TYR A 569 20.80 1.64 10.21
N TRP A 570 19.74 2.39 10.49
CA TRP A 570 19.31 2.73 11.84
C TRP A 570 18.01 2.00 12.16
N GLN A 571 17.88 1.51 13.39
CA GLN A 571 16.62 0.93 13.88
C GLN A 571 15.49 1.96 13.72
N GLY A 572 14.40 1.55 13.06
CA GLY A 572 13.30 2.44 12.65
C GLY A 572 13.21 2.62 11.13
N LEU A 573 14.27 2.30 10.36
CA LEU A 573 14.21 2.30 8.89
C LEU A 573 13.25 1.24 8.36
N ASP A 574 13.14 0.11 9.05
CA ASP A 574 12.12 -0.93 8.84
C ASP A 574 10.70 -0.36 8.98
N SER A 575 10.42 0.39 10.05
CA SER A 575 9.14 1.06 10.23
C SER A 575 8.88 2.13 9.14
N LEU A 576 9.92 2.84 8.69
CA LEU A 576 9.79 3.79 7.58
C LEU A 576 9.49 3.09 6.24
N CYS A 577 10.05 1.90 6.03
CA CYS A 577 9.84 1.08 4.84
C CYS A 577 8.41 0.50 4.77
N ALA A 578 7.77 0.25 5.92
CA ALA A 578 6.52 -0.49 6.02
C ALA A 578 5.37 0.08 5.18
N PRO A 579 5.06 1.40 5.17
CA PRO A 579 3.98 1.93 4.33
C PRO A 579 4.22 1.74 2.83
N PHE A 580 5.47 1.90 2.37
CA PHE A 580 5.83 1.73 0.96
C PHE A 580 5.73 0.27 0.53
N LEU A 581 6.19 -0.65 1.38
CA LEU A 581 6.11 -2.07 1.10
C LEU A 581 4.66 -2.57 1.17
N TYR A 582 3.86 -2.14 2.15
CA TYR A 582 2.45 -2.53 2.24
C TYR A 582 1.68 -2.13 0.98
N LEU A 583 1.78 -0.86 0.56
CA LEU A 583 1.07 -0.35 -0.61
C LEU A 583 1.56 -0.95 -1.94
N ASN A 584 2.79 -1.47 -1.97
CA ASN A 584 3.43 -2.00 -3.18
C ASN A 584 3.98 -3.41 -2.94
N PHE A 585 3.28 -4.25 -2.18
CA PHE A 585 3.79 -5.55 -1.72
C PHE A 585 4.24 -6.45 -2.87
N ASN A 586 3.52 -6.37 -3.98
CA ASN A 586 3.76 -7.10 -5.21
C ASN A 586 4.74 -6.43 -6.18
N ASN A 587 5.22 -5.23 -5.85
CA ASN A 587 6.17 -4.46 -6.65
C ASN A 587 7.25 -3.84 -5.75
N GLU A 588 8.20 -4.68 -5.32
CA GLU A 588 9.31 -4.28 -4.44
C GLU A 588 10.15 -3.16 -5.05
N ALA A 589 10.32 -3.15 -6.38
CA ALA A 589 11.04 -2.09 -7.08
C ALA A 589 10.36 -0.73 -6.92
N LEU A 590 9.03 -0.68 -6.95
CA LEU A 590 8.26 0.53 -6.71
C LEU A 590 8.32 0.95 -5.23
N ALA A 591 8.21 0.01 -4.28
CA ALA A 591 8.39 0.29 -2.86
C ALA A 591 9.77 0.92 -2.58
N TYR A 592 10.82 0.28 -3.10
CA TYR A 592 12.20 0.76 -3.02
C TYR A 592 12.38 2.14 -3.64
N ALA A 593 11.84 2.37 -4.85
CA ALA A 593 11.97 3.64 -5.55
C ALA A 593 11.24 4.78 -4.80
N CYS A 594 10.03 4.52 -4.29
CA CYS A 594 9.30 5.48 -3.45
C CYS A 594 10.09 5.80 -2.17
N MET A 595 10.59 4.80 -1.46
CA MET A 595 11.39 5.01 -0.25
C MET A 595 12.68 5.81 -0.53
N SER A 596 13.38 5.47 -1.62
CA SER A 596 14.60 6.15 -2.05
C SER A 596 14.37 7.60 -2.48
N ALA A 597 13.19 7.92 -3.02
CA ALA A 597 12.78 9.29 -3.32
C ALA A 597 12.31 10.07 -2.07
N PHE A 598 11.70 9.37 -1.11
CA PHE A 598 11.15 9.96 0.11
C PHE A 598 12.24 10.39 1.09
N ILE A 599 13.26 9.57 1.33
CA ILE A 599 14.29 9.83 2.34
C ILE A 599 15.04 11.15 2.08
N PRO A 600 15.58 11.45 0.89
CA PRO A 600 16.24 12.74 0.64
C PRO A 600 15.31 13.94 0.77
N LYS A 601 13.98 13.77 0.62
CA LYS A 601 13.00 14.85 0.72
C LYS A 601 12.75 15.29 2.18
N TYR A 602 12.77 14.36 3.14
CA TYR A 602 12.39 14.63 4.53
C TYR A 602 13.46 14.29 5.58
N LEU A 603 14.37 13.38 5.25
CA LEU A 603 15.35 12.72 6.13
C LEU A 603 16.77 12.79 5.57
N TYR A 604 17.10 13.87 4.85
CA TYR A 604 18.42 14.04 4.27
C TYR A 604 19.51 13.96 5.37
N ASN A 605 20.49 13.07 5.18
CA ASN A 605 21.58 12.79 6.12
C ASN A 605 21.19 12.26 7.51
N PHE A 606 19.93 11.91 7.75
CA PHE A 606 19.51 11.30 9.03
C PHE A 606 20.15 9.95 9.30
N PHE A 607 20.51 9.22 8.24
CA PHE A 607 21.06 7.87 8.30
C PHE A 607 22.58 7.83 8.16
N LEU A 608 23.27 8.95 8.38
CA LEU A 608 24.74 8.94 8.47
C LEU A 608 25.20 8.08 9.65
N LYS A 609 26.45 7.58 9.58
CA LYS A 609 27.08 6.88 10.70
C LYS A 609 27.19 7.78 11.95
N ASP A 610 27.55 9.04 11.74
CA ASP A 610 27.41 10.10 12.72
C ASP A 610 26.39 11.12 12.21
N ASN A 611 25.18 11.05 12.77
CA ASN A 611 24.04 11.91 12.45
C ASN A 611 23.74 12.90 13.59
N SER A 612 24.60 12.99 14.61
CA SER A 612 24.35 13.75 15.84
C SER A 612 24.05 15.23 15.56
N HIS A 613 24.87 15.89 14.73
CA HIS A 613 24.66 17.29 14.34
C HIS A 613 23.34 17.49 13.56
N VAL A 614 22.97 16.55 12.70
CA VAL A 614 21.74 16.61 11.89
C VAL A 614 20.51 16.49 12.78
N ILE A 615 20.49 15.50 13.67
CA ILE A 615 19.39 15.27 14.61
C ILE A 615 19.27 16.44 15.58
N GLN A 616 20.38 16.93 16.13
CA GLN A 616 20.36 18.06 17.06
C GLN A 616 19.89 19.35 16.40
N GLU A 617 20.29 19.66 15.16
CA GLU A 617 19.73 20.79 14.41
C GLU A 617 18.22 20.63 14.27
N TYR A 618 17.76 19.45 13.85
CA TYR A 618 16.35 19.16 13.63
C TYR A 618 15.51 19.33 14.89
N LEU A 619 15.95 18.76 16.01
CA LEU A 619 15.27 18.84 17.31
C LEU A 619 15.29 20.26 17.88
N THR A 620 16.38 21.02 17.66
CA THR A 620 16.46 22.42 18.09
C THR A 620 15.44 23.26 17.32
N VAL A 621 15.35 23.10 16.00
CA VAL A 621 14.31 23.76 15.20
C VAL A 621 12.91 23.33 15.65
N PHE A 622 12.70 22.05 15.97
CA PHE A 622 11.42 21.61 16.52
C PHE A 622 11.08 22.27 17.86
N SER A 623 12.06 22.42 18.76
CA SER A 623 11.88 23.17 20.03
C SER A 623 11.45 24.62 19.78
N GLN A 624 12.12 25.31 18.83
CA GLN A 624 11.74 26.66 18.42
C GLN A 624 10.33 26.71 17.81
N MET A 625 9.91 25.66 17.10
CA MET A 625 8.57 25.55 16.54
C MET A 625 7.49 25.36 17.62
N ILE A 626 7.78 24.63 18.70
CA ILE A 626 6.90 24.55 19.86
C ILE A 626 6.78 25.93 20.51
N ALA A 627 7.90 26.61 20.78
CA ALA A 627 7.90 27.96 21.34
C ALA A 627 7.16 28.98 20.45
N PHE A 628 7.30 28.85 19.13
CA PHE A 628 6.64 29.71 18.16
C PHE A 628 5.12 29.52 18.14
N HIS A 629 4.60 28.30 18.27
CA HIS A 629 3.15 28.06 18.19
C HIS A 629 2.44 28.00 19.55
N ASP A 630 3.10 27.45 20.58
CA ASP A 630 2.58 27.31 21.94
C ASP A 630 3.67 27.64 22.99
N PRO A 631 3.93 28.94 23.23
CA PRO A 631 4.98 29.37 24.15
C PRO A 631 4.71 28.95 25.60
N GLU A 632 3.43 28.81 26.00
CA GLU A 632 3.08 28.36 27.35
C GLU A 632 3.49 26.90 27.56
N LEU A 633 3.16 26.03 26.61
CA LEU A 633 3.61 24.64 26.65
C LEU A 633 5.14 24.55 26.58
N SER A 634 5.78 25.31 25.68
CA SER A 634 7.24 25.31 25.57
C SER A 634 7.93 25.72 26.87
N ASN A 635 7.44 26.76 27.55
CA ASN A 635 8.03 27.22 28.80
C ASN A 635 7.90 26.16 29.90
N HIS A 636 6.71 25.55 30.04
CA HIS A 636 6.48 24.48 31.02
C HIS A 636 7.40 23.27 30.77
N LEU A 637 7.47 22.79 29.53
CA LEU A 637 8.34 21.65 29.18
C LEU A 637 9.82 21.94 29.45
N ASN A 638 10.28 23.16 29.17
CA ASN A 638 11.64 23.58 29.47
C ASN A 638 11.89 23.69 30.99
N GLU A 639 10.94 24.19 31.76
CA GLU A 639 11.02 24.31 33.23
C GLU A 639 11.17 22.94 33.91
N ILE A 640 10.47 21.92 33.43
CA ILE A 640 10.56 20.55 33.95
C ILE A 640 11.71 19.73 33.32
N GLY A 641 12.48 20.30 32.38
CA GLY A 641 13.56 19.62 31.68
C GLY A 641 13.12 18.53 30.69
N PHE A 642 11.87 18.56 30.23
CA PHE A 642 11.31 17.60 29.27
C PHE A 642 11.51 18.10 27.83
N ILE A 643 12.71 17.94 27.30
CA ILE A 643 13.12 18.43 25.98
C ILE A 643 12.82 17.43 24.84
N PRO A 644 12.68 17.90 23.58
CA PRO A 644 12.39 17.03 22.43
C PRO A 644 13.32 15.84 22.22
N ASP A 645 14.60 15.94 22.60
CA ASP A 645 15.60 14.87 22.51
C ASP A 645 15.16 13.56 23.21
N LEU A 646 14.28 13.66 24.21
CA LEU A 646 13.81 12.51 24.98
C LEU A 646 12.70 11.71 24.28
N TYR A 647 11.94 12.32 23.38
CA TYR A 647 10.72 11.71 22.85
C TYR A 647 10.52 11.84 21.32
N ALA A 648 11.13 12.84 20.68
CA ALA A 648 10.83 13.17 19.28
C ALA A 648 11.76 12.48 18.27
N ILE A 649 12.86 11.86 18.71
CA ILE A 649 13.77 11.14 17.80
C ILE A 649 13.03 10.03 17.03
N PRO A 650 12.28 9.10 17.68
CA PRO A 650 11.53 8.09 16.95
C PRO A 650 10.47 8.68 16.01
N TRP A 651 9.85 9.80 16.40
CA TRP A 651 8.83 10.46 15.59
C TRP A 651 9.39 10.91 14.25
N PHE A 652 10.53 11.60 14.26
CA PHE A 652 11.10 12.12 13.04
C PHE A 652 11.89 11.07 12.27
N LEU A 653 12.68 10.23 12.95
CA LEU A 653 13.48 9.18 12.29
C LEU A 653 12.63 8.24 11.44
N THR A 654 11.43 7.89 11.91
CA THR A 654 10.51 7.00 11.19
C THR A 654 9.36 7.76 10.52
N MET A 655 9.34 9.09 10.54
CA MET A 655 8.22 9.90 10.06
C MET A 655 6.85 9.42 10.61
N PHE A 656 6.83 9.20 11.93
CA PHE A 656 5.71 8.79 12.77
C PHE A 656 5.22 7.35 12.61
N THR A 657 5.77 6.56 11.68
CA THR A 657 5.29 5.21 11.37
C THR A 657 5.43 4.21 12.51
N HIS A 658 6.46 4.34 13.34
CA HIS A 658 6.63 3.49 14.51
C HIS A 658 5.61 3.80 15.61
N VAL A 659 5.04 5.02 15.60
CA VAL A 659 4.13 5.51 16.66
C VAL A 659 2.68 5.19 16.31
N PHE A 660 2.28 5.35 15.05
CA PHE A 660 0.89 5.16 14.62
C PHE A 660 0.72 3.93 13.73
N PRO A 661 -0.44 3.25 13.82
CA PRO A 661 -0.76 2.17 12.91
C PRO A 661 -0.85 2.66 11.46
N LEU A 662 -0.57 1.77 10.51
CA LEU A 662 -0.46 2.09 9.08
C LEU A 662 -1.67 2.85 8.50
N HIS A 663 -2.90 2.50 8.88
CA HIS A 663 -4.09 3.21 8.39
C HIS A 663 -4.12 4.70 8.80
N LYS A 664 -3.60 5.03 9.99
CA LYS A 664 -3.40 6.42 10.45
C LYS A 664 -2.27 7.10 9.68
N ILE A 665 -1.20 6.37 9.40
CA ILE A 665 -0.07 6.84 8.59
C ILE A 665 -0.49 7.18 7.17
N PHE A 666 -1.33 6.38 6.51
CA PHE A 666 -1.78 6.67 5.15
C PHE A 666 -2.48 8.03 5.06
N HIS A 667 -3.42 8.31 5.97
CA HIS A 667 -4.09 9.60 6.04
C HIS A 667 -3.09 10.75 6.31
N LEU A 668 -2.16 10.55 7.26
CA LEU A 668 -1.16 11.56 7.59
C LEU A 668 -0.21 11.84 6.40
N TRP A 669 0.23 10.78 5.72
CA TRP A 669 1.21 10.86 4.64
C TRP A 669 0.61 11.33 3.31
N ASP A 670 -0.68 11.08 3.05
CA ASP A 670 -1.42 11.67 1.93
C ASP A 670 -1.27 13.21 1.95
N THR A 671 -1.26 13.83 3.14
CA THR A 671 -1.00 15.27 3.29
C THR A 671 0.50 15.60 3.35
N LEU A 672 1.31 14.82 4.07
CA LEU A 672 2.76 15.04 4.20
C LEU A 672 3.44 15.15 2.83
N LEU A 673 3.08 14.26 1.89
CA LEU A 673 3.66 14.19 0.55
C LEU A 673 3.39 15.45 -0.28
N LEU A 674 2.32 16.17 0.01
CA LEU A 674 1.99 17.46 -0.62
C LEU A 674 2.80 18.62 -0.03
N GLY A 675 3.28 18.45 1.21
CA GLY A 675 4.15 19.39 1.91
C GLY A 675 5.63 19.25 1.55
N ASN A 676 6.44 20.17 2.09
CA ASN A 676 7.89 20.17 1.97
C ASN A 676 8.54 19.60 3.26
N SER A 677 9.86 19.71 3.36
CA SER A 677 10.63 19.16 4.48
C SER A 677 10.34 19.82 5.85
N SER A 678 9.60 20.93 5.92
CA SER A 678 9.22 21.55 7.19
C SER A 678 7.85 21.11 7.72
N PHE A 679 7.02 20.49 6.89
CA PHE A 679 5.70 20.01 7.30
C PHE A 679 5.71 19.00 8.47
N PRO A 680 6.70 18.09 8.62
CA PRO A 680 6.79 17.20 9.79
C PRO A 680 6.80 17.92 11.14
N PHE A 681 7.38 19.13 11.22
CA PHE A 681 7.35 19.92 12.46
C PHE A 681 5.93 20.31 12.85
N CYS A 682 5.10 20.69 11.88
CA CYS A 682 3.71 21.03 12.10
C CYS A 682 2.90 19.82 12.58
N ILE A 683 3.21 18.61 12.10
CA ILE A 683 2.62 17.36 12.61
C ILE A 683 3.03 17.15 14.08
N GLY A 684 4.32 17.25 14.39
CA GLY A 684 4.81 17.09 15.77
C GLY A 684 4.17 18.08 16.75
N VAL A 685 4.05 19.36 16.37
CA VAL A 685 3.38 20.39 17.19
C VAL A 685 1.88 20.09 17.32
N ALA A 686 1.21 19.65 16.26
CA ALA A 686 -0.20 19.29 16.32
C ALA A 686 -0.48 18.11 17.28
N ILE A 687 0.41 17.11 17.33
CA ILE A 687 0.35 16.01 18.31
C ILE A 687 0.48 16.57 19.73
N LEU A 688 1.48 17.42 19.99
CA LEU A 688 1.68 18.05 21.30
C LEU A 688 0.48 18.91 21.72
N GLN A 689 -0.15 19.63 20.78
CA GLN A 689 -1.34 20.43 21.05
C GLN A 689 -2.56 19.58 21.45
N GLN A 690 -2.68 18.36 20.96
CA GLN A 690 -3.73 17.44 21.41
C GLN A 690 -3.47 16.90 22.84
N LEU A 691 -2.20 16.80 23.22
CA LEU A 691 -1.77 16.35 24.55
C LEU A 691 -1.59 17.50 25.55
N ARG A 692 -1.78 18.73 25.11
CA ARG A 692 -1.44 19.97 25.81
C ARG A 692 -1.92 20.01 27.26
N ASP A 693 -3.21 19.75 27.48
CA ASP A 693 -3.80 19.86 28.81
C ASP A 693 -3.18 18.85 29.80
N ARG A 694 -2.85 17.65 29.31
CA ARG A 694 -2.18 16.61 30.11
C ARG A 694 -0.71 16.96 30.36
N LEU A 695 -0.03 17.52 29.35
CA LEU A 695 1.36 17.94 29.47
C LEU A 695 1.54 19.07 30.50
N LEU A 696 0.67 20.08 30.45
CA LEU A 696 0.70 21.22 31.38
C LEU A 696 0.35 20.82 32.82
N ALA A 697 -0.46 19.78 33.00
CA ALA A 697 -0.86 19.30 34.33
C ALA A 697 0.20 18.42 35.02
N ASN A 698 1.21 17.95 34.28
CA ASN A 698 2.11 16.88 34.70
C ASN A 698 3.58 17.34 34.81
N GLY A 699 4.35 16.65 35.65
CA GLY A 699 5.80 16.82 35.77
C GLY A 699 6.58 15.93 34.80
N PHE A 700 7.90 15.90 34.97
CA PHE A 700 8.82 15.16 34.08
C PHE A 700 8.48 13.66 33.97
N ASN A 701 8.29 12.98 35.10
CA ASN A 701 8.09 11.52 35.14
C ASN A 701 6.76 11.11 34.50
N GLU A 702 5.69 11.86 34.79
CA GLU A 702 4.37 11.62 34.22
C GLU A 702 4.35 11.89 32.71
N CYS A 703 5.10 12.88 32.23
CA CYS A 703 5.30 13.12 30.80
C CYS A 703 6.03 11.96 30.11
N ILE A 704 7.07 11.38 30.72
CA ILE A 704 7.77 10.20 30.17
C ILE A 704 6.81 9.01 30.02
N LEU A 705 5.97 8.77 31.04
CA LEU A 705 4.96 7.70 30.98
C LEU A 705 3.92 7.96 29.88
N LEU A 706 3.45 9.20 29.74
CA LEU A 706 2.48 9.59 28.72
C LEU A 706 2.98 9.33 27.28
N PHE A 707 4.28 9.46 27.01
CA PHE A 707 4.84 9.21 25.68
C PHE A 707 5.21 7.74 25.45
N SER A 708 5.46 6.99 26.53
CA SER A 708 5.67 5.55 26.47
C SER A 708 4.36 4.81 26.14
N ASP A 709 3.24 5.32 26.63
CA ASP A 709 1.87 4.85 26.32
C ASP A 709 1.03 6.00 25.78
N LEU A 710 1.29 6.35 24.51
CA LEU A 710 0.67 7.50 23.87
C LEU A 710 -0.86 7.31 23.79
N PRO A 711 -1.68 8.22 24.34
CA PRO A 711 -3.13 8.11 24.24
C PRO A 711 -3.56 8.25 22.78
N GLU A 712 -4.79 7.83 22.50
CA GLU A 712 -5.29 7.89 21.13
C GLU A 712 -5.30 9.32 20.56
N ILE A 713 -4.54 9.50 19.49
CA ILE A 713 -4.49 10.74 18.71
C ILE A 713 -5.54 10.70 17.60
N ASP A 714 -6.31 11.78 17.48
CA ASP A 714 -7.20 12.04 16.35
C ASP A 714 -6.36 12.56 15.17
N ILE A 715 -6.23 11.72 14.14
CA ILE A 715 -5.41 12.01 12.96
C ILE A 715 -6.06 13.04 12.05
N GLU A 716 -7.39 13.08 11.95
CA GLU A 716 -8.07 14.07 11.11
C GLU A 716 -7.90 15.47 11.71
N ARG A 717 -8.04 15.58 13.04
CA ARG A 717 -7.67 16.80 13.75
C ARG A 717 -6.19 17.12 13.57
N CYS A 718 -5.30 16.13 13.68
CA CYS A 718 -3.86 16.33 13.51
C CYS A 718 -3.51 16.90 12.12
N VAL A 719 -4.09 16.34 11.06
CA VAL A 719 -3.90 16.81 9.68
C VAL A 719 -4.41 18.25 9.53
N ARG A 720 -5.63 18.55 9.97
CA ARG A 720 -6.20 19.90 9.91
C ARG A 720 -5.35 20.93 10.66
N GLU A 721 -4.96 20.62 11.90
CA GLU A 721 -4.12 21.52 12.70
C GLU A 721 -2.72 21.67 12.09
N SER A 722 -2.11 20.61 11.58
CA SER A 722 -0.79 20.71 10.92
C SER A 722 -0.82 21.62 9.68
N ILE A 723 -1.88 21.57 8.87
CA ILE A 723 -2.07 22.49 7.74
C ILE A 723 -2.24 23.94 8.23
N ASN A 724 -3.01 24.14 9.29
CA ASN A 724 -3.18 25.48 9.89
C ASN A 724 -1.86 26.03 10.42
N LEU A 725 -1.11 25.23 11.18
CA LEU A 725 0.21 25.57 11.71
C LEU A 725 1.19 25.92 10.57
N PHE A 726 1.20 25.10 9.51
CA PHE A 726 2.05 25.33 8.33
C PHE A 726 1.74 26.67 7.66
N ARG A 727 0.46 27.04 7.49
CA ARG A 727 0.03 28.32 6.90
C ARG A 727 0.45 29.55 7.71
N TRP A 728 0.58 29.40 9.03
CA TRP A 728 1.00 30.48 9.94
C TRP A 728 2.52 30.53 10.17
N THR A 729 3.26 29.55 9.65
CA THR A 729 4.72 29.47 9.81
C THR A 729 5.39 30.12 8.60
N PRO A 730 6.19 31.19 8.78
CA PRO A 730 7.02 31.74 7.70
C PRO A 730 7.96 30.66 7.15
N LYS A 731 8.20 30.63 5.83
CA LYS A 731 8.97 29.55 5.19
C LYS A 731 10.38 29.40 5.77
N SER A 732 11.04 30.53 6.00
CA SER A 732 12.38 30.64 6.55
C SER A 732 12.47 30.40 8.06
N ALA A 733 11.35 30.36 8.79
CA ALA A 733 11.35 30.03 10.23
C ALA A 733 11.87 28.61 10.49
N THR A 734 11.55 27.69 9.58
CA THR A 734 11.95 26.28 9.64
C THR A 734 13.21 25.94 8.85
N TYR A 735 14.02 26.95 8.51
CA TYR A 735 15.26 26.75 7.76
C TYR A 735 16.21 25.81 8.49
N ARG A 736 16.84 24.90 7.74
CA ARG A 736 17.83 23.93 8.20
C ARG A 736 18.91 23.76 7.15
N GLN A 737 20.15 23.62 7.56
CA GLN A 737 21.26 23.34 6.65
C GLN A 737 21.09 21.97 5.99
N TYR A 738 20.60 20.97 6.75
CA TYR A 738 20.37 19.61 6.27
C TYR A 738 18.91 19.37 5.85
N ALA A 739 18.23 20.40 5.32
CA ALA A 739 16.84 20.27 4.89
C ALA A 739 16.68 19.38 3.64
N GLN A 740 17.60 19.50 2.68
CA GLN A 740 17.61 18.79 1.39
C GLN A 740 19.04 18.70 0.81
N PRO A 741 19.28 17.80 -0.17
CA PRO A 741 20.56 17.72 -0.86
C PRO A 741 20.94 19.04 -1.57
N PRO A 742 22.23 19.43 -1.58
CA PRO A 742 22.69 20.59 -2.34
C PRO A 742 22.44 20.39 -3.85
N ARG A 743 22.05 21.46 -4.55
CA ARG A 743 21.87 21.44 -6.02
C ARG A 743 23.22 21.13 -6.67
N GLN A 744 23.34 20.02 -7.41
CA GLN A 744 24.47 19.82 -8.31
C GLN A 744 24.45 20.95 -9.35
N GLY A 745 25.55 21.69 -9.43
CA GLY A 745 25.72 22.76 -10.41
C GLY A 745 25.55 22.23 -11.81
N SER A 746 24.93 23.02 -12.69
CA SER A 746 24.79 22.73 -14.10
C SER A 746 26.16 22.61 -14.77
N GLU A 747 26.72 21.41 -14.84
CA GLU A 747 27.72 21.07 -15.84
C GLU A 747 27.01 20.72 -17.15
N SER A 748 27.49 21.33 -18.22
CA SER A 748 26.98 21.21 -19.58
C SER A 748 27.18 19.79 -20.13
N ASN A 749 26.18 19.33 -20.89
CA ASN A 749 26.17 18.16 -21.78
C ASN A 749 26.09 16.76 -21.13
N SER A 750 24.87 16.28 -20.89
CA SER A 750 24.25 15.12 -21.57
C SER A 750 23.04 14.59 -20.79
N THR A 751 21.99 14.20 -21.52
CA THR A 751 20.74 13.57 -21.05
C THR A 751 19.98 14.27 -19.92
N ARG A 752 18.93 15.02 -20.29
CA ARG A 752 17.90 15.53 -19.37
C ARG A 752 17.27 14.37 -18.59
N SER A 753 17.82 14.07 -17.41
CA SER A 753 17.11 13.33 -16.38
C SER A 753 16.00 14.25 -15.86
N SER A 754 14.75 13.79 -15.99
CA SER A 754 13.55 14.37 -15.42
C SER A 754 13.75 14.65 -13.92
N MET A 755 14.16 15.86 -13.55
CA MET A 755 14.21 16.31 -12.17
C MET A 755 12.79 16.69 -11.73
N SER A 756 12.38 16.19 -10.56
CA SER A 756 11.04 16.35 -10.01
C SER A 756 10.69 17.83 -9.82
N CYS A 757 9.75 18.28 -10.64
CA CYS A 757 9.24 19.64 -10.67
C CYS A 757 8.06 19.84 -9.69
N PHE A 758 7.85 18.92 -8.74
CA PHE A 758 6.80 18.97 -7.70
C PHE A 758 7.11 19.96 -6.58
N SER A 759 8.30 20.55 -6.62
CA SER A 759 8.71 21.59 -5.69
C SER A 759 8.67 22.99 -6.32
N ALA A 760 8.16 23.19 -7.54
CA ALA A 760 8.32 24.44 -8.28
C ALA A 760 7.75 25.70 -7.58
N ASP A 761 6.74 25.58 -6.72
CA ASP A 761 6.21 26.74 -5.97
C ASP A 761 6.93 27.00 -4.63
N TYR A 762 7.85 26.11 -4.23
CA TYR A 762 8.59 26.16 -2.97
C TYR A 762 10.06 25.73 -3.10
N GLN A 763 10.61 25.71 -4.33
CA GLN A 763 12.04 25.61 -4.55
C GLN A 763 12.61 26.97 -4.19
N GLU A 764 13.42 27.01 -3.12
CA GLU A 764 14.17 28.21 -2.76
C GLU A 764 14.75 28.84 -4.03
N ALA A 765 14.37 30.09 -4.28
CA ALA A 765 14.97 30.94 -5.29
C ALA A 765 16.50 30.91 -5.12
N PRO A 766 17.30 31.18 -6.17
CA PRO A 766 18.74 31.34 -6.00
C PRO A 766 19.03 32.24 -4.80
N ARG A 767 19.90 31.79 -3.88
CA ARG A 767 20.20 32.50 -2.63
C ARG A 767 20.52 33.95 -2.94
N SER A 768 19.60 34.83 -2.59
CA SER A 768 19.75 36.28 -2.67
C SER A 768 20.49 36.78 -1.44
N ASP A 769 21.04 37.99 -1.47
CA ASP A 769 21.61 38.64 -0.27
C ASP A 769 20.56 38.83 0.86
N LEU A 770 19.27 38.67 0.54
CA LEU A 770 18.13 38.75 1.46
C LEU A 770 17.72 37.40 2.06
N SER A 771 18.33 36.31 1.58
CA SER A 771 18.11 34.96 2.10
C SER A 771 18.76 34.77 3.47
N ARG A 772 18.34 33.71 4.18
CA ARG A 772 18.81 33.40 5.54
C ARG A 772 20.21 32.76 5.47
N ASP A 773 21.10 33.22 6.35
CA ASP A 773 22.43 32.62 6.51
C ASP A 773 22.38 31.34 7.37
N SER A 774 23.33 30.43 7.16
CA SER A 774 23.50 29.27 8.03
C SER A 774 23.97 29.70 9.41
N ILE A 775 23.33 29.18 10.46
CA ILE A 775 23.64 29.48 11.86
C ILE A 775 24.41 28.29 12.45
N ASN A 776 25.44 28.56 13.25
CA ASN A 776 26.10 27.50 14.02
C ASN A 776 25.09 26.87 15.00
N LEU A 777 25.17 25.55 15.20
CA LEU A 777 24.32 24.80 16.10
C LEU A 777 24.29 25.37 17.54
N ASP A 778 25.42 25.85 18.05
CA ASP A 778 25.49 26.43 19.41
C ASP A 778 24.68 27.72 19.52
N ASP A 779 24.77 28.58 18.51
CA ASP A 779 23.97 29.81 18.44
C ASP A 779 22.49 29.49 18.22
N LEU A 780 22.17 28.47 17.42
CA LEU A 780 20.80 28.02 17.20
C LEU A 780 20.17 27.50 18.49
N LYS A 781 20.90 26.72 19.28
CA LYS A 781 20.46 26.20 20.59
C LYS A 781 20.28 27.30 21.64
N ALA A 782 21.04 28.39 21.53
CA ALA A 782 20.90 29.54 22.42
C ALA A 782 19.63 30.37 22.13
N GLU A 783 19.03 30.21 20.95
CA GLU A 783 17.84 30.97 20.51
C GLU A 783 16.53 30.20 20.76
N VAL A 784 15.59 30.83 21.46
CA VAL A 784 14.25 30.25 21.74
C VAL A 784 13.29 30.43 20.56
N SER A 785 13.45 31.53 19.81
CA SER A 785 12.56 31.91 18.71
C SER A 785 13.24 31.71 17.36
N PRO A 786 12.50 31.26 16.32
CA PRO A 786 13.06 31.08 15.00
C PRO A 786 13.39 32.43 14.33
N ARG A 787 14.29 32.39 13.33
CA ARG A 787 14.60 33.55 12.49
C ARG A 787 13.80 33.58 11.21
N ILE A 788 13.44 34.77 10.74
CA ILE A 788 12.81 35.02 9.45
C ILE A 788 13.79 35.74 8.51
N SER A 789 13.80 35.35 7.24
CA SER A 789 14.60 36.02 6.20
C SER A 789 14.03 37.39 5.85
N ALA A 790 14.86 38.26 5.27
CA ALA A 790 14.39 39.56 4.79
C ALA A 790 13.43 39.41 3.60
N GLU A 791 13.63 38.40 2.73
CA GLU A 791 12.74 38.08 1.62
C GLU A 791 11.33 37.69 2.09
N ASP A 792 11.23 36.75 3.03
CA ASP A 792 9.94 36.37 3.63
C ASP A 792 9.27 37.56 4.33
N LEU A 793 10.04 38.41 5.01
CA LEU A 793 9.48 39.60 5.65
C LEU A 793 8.88 40.57 4.63
N ILE A 794 9.58 40.81 3.52
CA ILE A 794 9.13 41.70 2.43
C ILE A 794 7.85 41.15 1.79
N ASP A 795 7.84 39.86 1.47
CA ASP A 795 6.69 39.18 0.87
C ASP A 795 5.47 39.21 1.80
N LEU A 796 5.66 38.95 3.09
CA LEU A 796 4.57 38.94 4.07
C LEU A 796 4.07 40.34 4.45
N CYS A 797 4.91 41.38 4.32
CA CYS A 797 4.54 42.78 4.54
C CYS A 797 3.96 43.45 3.29
N GLU A 798 4.00 42.80 2.12
CA GLU A 798 3.64 43.38 0.81
C GLU A 798 4.42 44.69 0.50
N LEU A 799 5.69 44.78 0.91
CA LEU A 799 6.50 46.01 0.73
C LEU A 799 6.91 46.19 -0.75
N THR A 800 6.47 47.25 -1.41
CA THR A 800 6.86 47.58 -2.79
C THR A 800 8.05 48.53 -2.83
N GLY A 801 9.14 48.11 -3.46
CA GLY A 801 10.31 48.96 -3.73
C GLY A 801 10.23 49.70 -5.08
N PRO A 802 11.06 50.73 -5.31
CA PRO A 802 11.03 51.52 -6.55
C PRO A 802 11.43 50.75 -7.83
N ASN A 803 12.06 49.57 -7.72
CA ASN A 803 12.56 48.80 -8.87
C ASN A 803 11.87 47.43 -9.11
N HIS A 804 10.78 47.09 -8.41
CA HIS A 804 10.03 45.85 -8.65
C HIS A 804 8.68 46.11 -9.32
N SER A 805 8.68 46.16 -10.65
CA SER A 805 7.46 46.12 -11.47
C SER A 805 6.91 44.69 -11.54
N LYS A 806 6.22 44.22 -10.51
CA LYS A 806 5.21 43.16 -10.68
C LYS A 806 3.86 43.85 -10.84
N THR A 807 3.13 43.46 -11.90
CA THR A 807 1.79 43.96 -12.25
C THR A 807 0.88 44.01 -11.03
N PRO A 808 0.07 45.08 -10.84
CA PRO A 808 -0.71 45.28 -9.64
C PRO A 808 -1.81 44.21 -9.55
N VAL A 809 -1.66 43.28 -8.61
CA VAL A 809 -2.76 42.40 -8.21
C VAL A 809 -3.84 43.31 -7.60
N LYS A 810 -5.07 43.20 -8.10
CA LYS A 810 -6.23 43.98 -7.66
C LYS A 810 -6.33 43.96 -6.13
N LYS A 811 -6.27 45.15 -5.51
CA LYS A 811 -6.53 45.36 -4.08
C LYS A 811 -7.92 44.83 -3.71
N THR A 812 -7.99 43.66 -3.09
CA THR A 812 -9.19 43.22 -2.36
C THR A 812 -9.23 43.94 -1.02
N LYS A 813 -10.34 44.64 -0.75
CA LYS A 813 -10.56 45.50 0.42
C LYS A 813 -10.34 44.76 1.76
N SER A 814 -9.71 45.45 2.70
CA SER A 814 -9.90 45.31 4.17
C SER A 814 -9.58 43.94 4.79
N SER A 815 -8.30 43.59 4.94
CA SER A 815 -7.88 42.60 5.95
C SER A 815 -6.82 43.20 6.88
N LYS A 816 -6.94 42.98 8.19
CA LYS A 816 -5.97 43.46 9.20
C LYS A 816 -4.56 42.87 8.89
N PRO A 817 -3.46 43.62 9.05
CA PRO A 817 -2.11 43.19 8.68
C PRO A 817 -1.68 41.86 9.35
N LYS A 818 -1.18 40.90 8.56
CA LYS A 818 -0.89 39.52 9.02
C LYS A 818 0.27 39.42 10.03
N LEU A 819 1.12 40.45 10.11
CA LEU A 819 2.26 40.50 11.02
C LEU A 819 2.45 41.91 11.61
N LEU A 820 3.27 41.98 12.66
CA LEU A 820 3.75 43.23 13.26
C LEU A 820 5.27 43.21 13.36
N VAL A 821 5.91 44.28 12.90
CA VAL A 821 7.35 44.49 13.09
C VAL A 821 7.57 45.33 14.36
N VAL A 822 8.39 44.82 15.28
CA VAL A 822 8.80 45.52 16.50
C VAL A 822 10.26 45.87 16.40
N ASP A 823 10.55 47.16 16.25
CA ASP A 823 11.90 47.69 16.19
C ASP A 823 12.40 48.04 17.59
N ILE A 824 13.41 47.32 18.05
CA ILE A 824 13.96 47.43 19.41
C ILE A 824 15.15 48.40 19.50
N ARG A 825 15.48 49.10 18.41
CA ARG A 825 16.52 50.13 18.39
C ARG A 825 16.07 51.36 19.19
N ASN A 826 17.02 52.22 19.54
CA ASN A 826 16.69 53.50 20.16
C ASN A 826 15.84 54.36 19.21
N SER A 827 15.11 55.33 19.76
CA SER A 827 14.18 56.13 18.97
C SER A 827 14.87 57.02 17.93
N GLU A 828 16.14 57.39 18.14
CA GLU A 828 16.93 58.11 17.15
C GLU A 828 17.19 57.27 15.88
N ASP A 829 17.64 56.03 16.04
CA ASP A 829 17.90 55.09 14.94
C ASP A 829 16.62 54.69 14.22
N PHE A 830 15.50 54.60 14.93
CA PHE A 830 14.18 54.36 14.36
C PHE A 830 13.73 55.54 13.48
N ASN A 831 13.91 56.77 13.97
CA ASN A 831 13.58 57.99 13.24
C ASN A 831 14.52 58.25 12.05
N ARG A 832 15.74 57.71 12.05
CA ARG A 832 16.63 57.76 10.88
C ARG A 832 16.17 56.88 9.72
N GLY A 833 15.33 55.88 9.99
CA GLY A 833 14.77 54.98 8.98
C GLY A 833 14.27 53.68 9.60
N HIS A 834 13.01 53.34 9.34
CA HIS A 834 12.33 52.16 9.88
C HIS A 834 11.49 51.46 8.82
N ILE A 835 11.03 50.25 9.11
CA ILE A 835 10.14 49.50 8.21
C ILE A 835 8.73 50.08 8.31
N SER A 836 8.08 50.34 7.17
CA SER A 836 6.71 50.90 7.16
C SER A 836 5.74 50.05 7.99
N GLY A 837 4.98 50.70 8.88
CA GLY A 837 4.03 50.03 9.77
C GLY A 837 4.64 49.33 10.99
N SER A 838 5.95 49.47 11.23
CA SER A 838 6.60 48.98 12.45
C SER A 838 6.33 49.88 13.67
N ILE A 839 6.43 49.30 14.87
CA ILE A 839 6.40 50.03 16.14
C ILE A 839 7.78 50.08 16.77
N ASN A 840 8.11 51.17 17.47
CA ASN A 840 9.37 51.29 18.20
C ASN A 840 9.17 50.92 19.68
N VAL A 841 9.89 49.89 20.15
CA VAL A 841 9.89 49.44 21.56
C VAL A 841 11.34 49.22 21.99
N PRO A 842 12.07 50.28 22.38
CA PRO A 842 13.49 50.19 22.69
C PRO A 842 13.79 49.18 23.81
N LEU A 843 14.78 48.31 23.61
CA LEU A 843 15.13 47.23 24.55
C LEU A 843 15.33 47.73 26.00
N ALA A 844 15.98 48.88 26.18
CA ALA A 844 16.32 49.44 27.49
C ALA A 844 15.11 49.84 28.35
N SER A 845 13.94 50.06 27.73
CA SER A 845 12.72 50.51 28.40
C SER A 845 11.54 49.57 28.19
N ALA A 846 11.76 48.40 27.60
CA ALA A 846 10.69 47.49 27.18
C ALA A 846 10.14 46.63 28.32
N PHE A 847 10.98 46.28 29.30
CA PHE A 847 10.65 45.36 30.37
C PHE A 847 10.87 45.99 31.75
N THR A 848 10.05 45.61 32.73
CA THR A 848 10.25 45.95 34.14
C THR A 848 11.41 45.13 34.73
N ALA A 849 11.80 45.44 35.98
CA ALA A 849 12.85 44.67 36.67
C ALA A 849 12.45 43.20 36.88
N GLU A 850 11.15 42.92 36.92
CA GLU A 850 10.55 41.59 37.06
C GLU A 850 10.45 40.84 35.71
N GLY A 851 10.72 41.51 34.58
CA GLY A 851 10.70 40.93 33.23
C GLY A 851 9.36 41.03 32.49
N ASP A 852 8.39 41.78 33.04
CA ASP A 852 7.10 42.03 32.41
C ASP A 852 7.17 43.18 31.41
N LEU A 853 6.34 43.18 30.37
CA LEU A 853 6.30 44.30 29.42
C LEU A 853 5.75 45.57 30.06
N VAL A 854 6.49 46.68 29.89
CA VAL A 854 6.06 48.01 30.32
C VAL A 854 4.84 48.45 29.51
N GLN A 855 3.81 48.96 30.18
CA GLN A 855 2.58 49.43 29.53
C GLN A 855 2.79 50.81 28.88
N CYS A 856 2.69 50.86 27.55
CA CYS A 856 2.77 52.08 26.76
C CYS A 856 1.96 51.91 25.45
N PRO A 857 1.71 52.97 24.66
CA PRO A 857 0.93 52.85 23.42
C PRO A 857 1.48 51.83 22.42
N ALA A 858 2.81 51.71 22.32
CA ALA A 858 3.46 50.74 21.45
C ALA A 858 3.26 49.30 21.94
N THR A 859 3.37 49.05 23.24
CA THR A 859 3.16 47.71 23.81
C THR A 859 1.67 47.33 23.88
N ALA A 860 0.76 48.29 23.99
CA ALA A 860 -0.67 48.09 23.78
C ALA A 860 -0.97 47.66 22.33
N THR A 861 -0.27 48.26 21.36
CA THR A 861 -0.35 47.83 19.96
C THR A 861 0.17 46.40 19.81
N LEU A 862 1.33 46.07 20.38
CA LEU A 862 1.86 44.71 20.40
C LEU A 862 0.87 43.70 21.01
N GLN A 863 0.22 44.05 22.11
CA GLN A 863 -0.79 43.20 22.76
C GLN A 863 -2.01 42.98 21.87
N SER A 864 -2.45 44.00 21.12
CA SER A 864 -3.56 43.86 20.15
C SER A 864 -3.25 42.92 18.97
N PHE A 865 -1.96 42.65 18.73
CA PHE A 865 -1.47 41.72 17.71
C PHE A 865 -1.14 40.33 18.27
N LYS A 866 -1.43 40.04 19.55
CA LYS A 866 -1.18 38.73 20.14
C LYS A 866 -1.87 37.62 19.32
N GLY A 867 -1.11 36.59 18.94
CA GLY A 867 -1.57 35.52 18.05
C GLY A 867 -1.28 35.77 16.55
N ARG A 868 -0.75 36.92 16.15
CA ARG A 868 -0.20 37.16 14.80
C ARG A 868 1.32 36.99 14.82
N VAL A 869 1.94 36.94 13.63
CA VAL A 869 3.40 36.88 13.53
C VAL A 869 3.99 38.20 14.02
N VAL A 870 4.91 38.15 14.98
CA VAL A 870 5.63 39.31 15.50
C VAL A 870 7.10 39.16 15.12
N VAL A 871 7.66 40.13 14.41
CA VAL A 871 9.06 40.10 13.96
C VAL A 871 9.86 41.15 14.72
N ILE A 872 10.84 40.69 15.50
CA ILE A 872 11.73 41.54 16.28
C ILE A 872 12.91 41.97 15.40
N VAL A 873 13.12 43.28 15.30
CA VAL A 873 14.15 43.89 14.47
C VAL A 873 15.07 44.75 15.33
N GLY A 874 16.38 44.52 15.21
CA GLY A 874 17.40 45.30 15.92
C GLY A 874 18.69 45.44 15.10
N ASN A 875 19.67 46.15 15.66
CA ASN A 875 21.02 46.26 15.09
C ASN A 875 21.85 44.99 15.32
N ALA A 876 21.69 44.35 16.48
CA ALA A 876 22.40 43.13 16.86
C ALA A 876 21.40 41.99 17.09
N VAL A 877 21.65 40.83 16.48
CA VAL A 877 20.77 39.65 16.57
C VAL A 877 20.64 39.17 18.01
N LYS A 878 21.72 39.20 18.80
CA LYS A 878 21.71 38.82 20.23
C LYS A 878 20.68 39.62 21.05
N ASN A 879 20.55 40.93 20.78
CA ASN A 879 19.59 41.78 21.48
C ASN A 879 18.16 41.44 21.07
N ALA A 880 17.93 41.16 19.79
CA ALA A 880 16.62 40.74 19.30
C ALA A 880 16.23 39.35 19.83
N ALA A 881 17.19 38.42 19.93
CA ALA A 881 16.99 37.11 20.54
C ALA A 881 16.63 37.21 22.03
N ALA A 882 17.34 38.03 22.80
CA ALA A 882 17.02 38.26 24.21
C ALA A 882 15.62 38.87 24.39
N PHE A 883 15.23 39.84 23.55
CA PHE A 883 13.89 40.43 23.56
C PHE A 883 12.82 39.39 23.21
N ALA A 884 13.05 38.59 22.18
CA ALA A 884 12.14 37.52 21.77
C ALA A 884 11.96 36.47 22.87
N ALA A 885 13.03 36.07 23.56
CA ALA A 885 12.96 35.15 24.69
C ALA A 885 12.10 35.69 25.84
N HIS A 886 12.18 36.99 26.15
CA HIS A 886 11.30 37.62 27.14
C HIS A 886 9.83 37.61 26.69
N LEU A 887 9.55 37.86 25.41
CA LEU A 887 8.19 37.76 24.88
C LEU A 887 7.62 36.32 24.98
N VAL A 888 8.43 35.32 24.63
CA VAL A 888 8.03 33.91 24.74
C VAL A 888 7.78 33.54 26.21
N LYS A 889 8.63 33.99 27.15
CA LYS A 889 8.41 33.82 28.59
C LYS A 889 7.09 34.46 29.05
N ASN A 890 6.74 35.61 28.48
CA ASN A 890 5.46 36.30 28.67
C ASN A 890 4.29 35.70 27.83
N LYS A 891 4.44 34.47 27.31
CA LYS A 891 3.41 33.72 26.57
C LYS A 891 2.91 34.45 25.31
N TYR A 892 3.78 35.16 24.61
CA TYR A 892 3.49 35.70 23.27
C TYR A 892 3.83 34.66 22.21
N PRO A 893 2.82 34.14 21.46
CA PRO A 893 3.07 33.20 20.39
C PRO A 893 3.55 33.94 19.13
N ARG A 894 4.13 33.17 18.21
CA ARG A 894 4.53 33.53 16.85
C ARG A 894 5.56 34.65 16.76
N VAL A 895 6.50 34.64 17.70
CA VAL A 895 7.61 35.59 17.75
C VAL A 895 8.78 35.06 16.90
N CYS A 896 9.23 35.86 15.93
CA CYS A 896 10.40 35.62 15.10
C CYS A 896 11.41 36.76 15.25
N ILE A 897 12.65 36.50 14.86
CA ILE A 897 13.73 37.51 14.79
C ILE A 897 14.13 37.71 13.34
N LEU A 898 14.34 38.95 12.90
CA LEU A 898 14.86 39.21 11.56
C LEU A 898 16.33 38.77 11.45
N ASP A 899 16.62 37.83 10.56
CA ASP A 899 17.97 37.39 10.27
C ASP A 899 18.83 38.55 9.74
N GLY A 900 20.04 38.72 10.28
CA GLY A 900 20.93 39.86 9.96
C GLY A 900 20.44 41.24 10.40
N GLY A 901 19.28 41.33 11.07
CA GLY A 901 18.71 42.57 11.61
C GLY A 901 18.37 43.61 10.55
N ILE A 902 18.22 44.88 10.98
CA ILE A 902 17.83 45.98 10.08
C ILE A 902 18.84 46.21 8.94
N ASN A 903 20.10 45.79 9.14
CA ASN A 903 21.18 45.98 8.17
C ASN A 903 20.97 45.18 6.89
N LYS A 904 20.31 44.01 6.93
CA LYS A 904 19.94 43.26 5.71
C LYS A 904 18.89 43.99 4.86
N ILE A 905 18.10 44.89 5.46
CA ILE A 905 17.04 45.62 4.74
C ILE A 905 17.55 46.95 4.19
N LYS A 906 18.55 47.59 4.81
CA LYS A 906 19.10 48.89 4.37
C LYS A 906 19.41 48.98 2.86
N PRO A 907 20.05 47.98 2.22
CA PRO A 907 20.37 48.05 0.79
C PRO A 907 19.15 48.04 -0.14
N THR A 908 17.98 47.59 0.33
CA THR A 908 16.77 47.46 -0.49
C THR A 908 16.06 48.79 -0.77
N GLY A 909 16.38 49.84 -0.01
CA GLY A 909 15.67 51.13 -0.09
C GLY A 909 14.23 51.11 0.44
N LEU A 910 13.82 50.05 1.15
CA LEU A 910 12.45 49.87 1.68
C LEU A 910 12.21 50.53 3.05
N LEU A 911 13.19 51.28 3.58
CA LEU A 911 13.04 51.97 4.86
C LEU A 911 12.32 53.31 4.68
N THR A 912 11.29 53.51 5.47
CA THR A 912 10.58 54.79 5.61
C THR A 912 11.42 55.73 6.47
N VAL A 913 11.75 56.90 5.92
CA VAL A 913 12.35 58.00 6.67
C VAL A 913 11.25 59.03 6.94
N PRO A 914 10.99 59.45 8.19
CA PRO A 914 10.06 60.53 8.49
C PRO A 914 10.48 61.79 7.73
N SER A 915 9.55 62.44 7.02
CA SER A 915 9.81 63.75 6.43
C SER A 915 10.25 64.71 7.53
N PRO A 916 11.34 65.50 7.33
CA PRO A 916 11.65 66.56 8.28
C PRO A 916 10.41 67.45 8.40
N GLN A 917 9.88 67.59 9.62
CA GLN A 917 8.86 68.59 9.90
C GLN A 917 9.51 69.94 9.60
N ILE A 918 9.12 70.55 8.48
CA ILE A 918 9.43 71.95 8.15
C ILE A 918 8.53 72.84 8.99
#